data_AF-A0A673XAP4-F1
#
_entry.id   AF-A0A673XAP4-F1
#
_cell.length_a   1.000
_cell.length_b   1.000
_cell.length_c   1.000
_cell.angle_alpha   90.00
_cell.angle_beta   90.00
_cell.angle_gamma   90.00
#
_symmetry.space_group_name_H-M   'P 1'
#
loop_
_entity.id
_entity.type
_entity.pdbx_description
1 polymer ?
#
loop_
_entity_poly.entity_id
_entity_poly.type
_entity_poly.pdbx_seq_one_letter_code
_entity_poly.pdbx_strand_id
1 'polypeptide(L)'
;MSEQEDSIVLNGVPVVEKSPESCVSDIPLGETEPLPPVTKLQQNRNHSSPLVNGGVVDHPQPNCDGEGKDSQETAAVEPAVITPASIPEAPAKPPRSPGLEGPQWDPLSGASVPLKLSDVCLAPAEQLWCSFRDQSVKLRMTETGLGCKAPMTVHQMFLETVESYGDLPALASKNEGQWVTLTWREYYQQCRVAAKSFLKLGLERYHGVGILGFNSPEWFISDIGCILAGGFAAGIYTTNSPEACQYVADNCEANVLVVENHKQLLKILQIKDKLPHLKAIVQYKDELQQKLPNLYTWAEFMKLSEEVSDEQLNAVVDSQRANQCCTLIYTSGTTGNPKGVMLSHDNITWTSNAAGKMPDLKHGEEVVVSYLPLSHIAAQVNDMWIAMRFAAVTYFAEPDALKGSLGTTLKEVRPTSFLGVPRVWEKMQEKMKAIGAKSSGMRKRVADWAKSIGLQASYSAMNGENLLPWGFMLANNLVFKKVHWALGLDRCRNCLTGAAPITKETLEYFMSLRLPLYELYGMSESTGPHTISWENNFKIMSCGKVVNGCQTKLDKPDEDGNGEICFWGRHVFMGYLNEPEKTDEALDQEGWLHSGDLGKHDKDNFLFITGRIKELIITAGGENIPPVPIEDAVKAETAIISNAMLLGDKLKFLSMMLTLKCVVDDNGYPTDELTPEALAFCQQRGVMATKASEIIASKDPAIYKAIQEGIELRPTPMPRGSRSGSFWTEISPYPGENWVSQSV
;
A
#
# COMPACT_ATOMS: atom_id res chain seq x y z
N MET A 1 45.52 47.73 24.00
CA MET A 1 46.91 47.42 23.62
C MET A 1 46.80 46.48 22.43
N SER A 2 46.83 46.92 21.17
CA SER A 2 47.75 47.86 20.49
C SER A 2 49.13 47.22 20.26
N GLU A 3 49.78 47.29 19.09
CA GLU A 3 49.49 47.87 17.75
C GLU A 3 49.80 46.78 16.64
N GLN A 4 49.33 46.79 15.38
CA GLN A 4 49.49 47.75 14.25
C GLN A 4 50.97 47.84 13.74
N GLU A 5 51.34 47.98 12.46
CA GLU A 5 50.69 48.40 11.18
C GLU A 5 51.22 47.55 9.97
N ASP A 6 50.86 47.75 8.69
CA ASP A 6 49.55 47.71 7.97
C ASP A 6 49.78 47.70 6.41
N SER A 7 48.73 47.46 5.60
CA SER A 7 48.58 47.75 4.13
C SER A 7 49.39 46.91 3.09
N ILE A 8 49.08 46.83 1.77
CA ILE A 8 48.26 47.61 0.80
C ILE A 8 47.47 46.60 -0.10
N VAL A 9 46.11 46.53 -0.16
CA VAL A 9 45.09 47.35 -0.88
C VAL A 9 45.12 47.18 -2.43
N LEU A 10 44.04 46.72 -3.09
CA LEU A 10 42.96 47.54 -3.70
C LEU A 10 41.64 46.77 -4.01
N ASN A 11 40.52 47.35 -3.54
CA ASN A 11 39.13 47.48 -4.05
C ASN A 11 38.53 46.51 -5.11
N GLY A 12 37.21 46.15 -5.09
CA GLY A 12 36.20 46.34 -4.02
C GLY A 12 34.71 46.42 -4.43
N VAL A 13 33.87 45.57 -3.80
CA VAL A 13 32.45 45.78 -3.38
C VAL A 13 31.33 45.84 -4.48
N PRO A 14 29.99 45.85 -4.18
CA PRO A 14 29.14 44.69 -4.51
C PRO A 14 27.86 44.99 -5.34
N VAL A 15 27.01 43.97 -5.54
CA VAL A 15 25.69 44.05 -6.21
C VAL A 15 24.55 44.16 -5.19
N VAL A 16 23.53 44.97 -5.52
CA VAL A 16 22.24 45.10 -4.81
C VAL A 16 21.09 45.06 -5.84
N GLU A 17 19.90 44.70 -5.38
CA GLU A 17 18.61 44.56 -6.08
C GLU A 17 18.33 45.56 -7.23
N LYS A 18 17.66 45.08 -8.31
CA LYS A 18 16.34 45.59 -8.74
C LYS A 18 15.72 44.89 -9.97
N SER A 19 14.38 44.90 -10.01
CA SER A 19 13.52 44.83 -11.20
C SER A 19 13.15 46.28 -11.66
N PRO A 20 12.37 46.55 -12.74
CA PRO A 20 11.54 45.66 -13.57
C PRO A 20 11.54 46.00 -15.09
N GLU A 21 10.44 45.61 -15.78
CA GLU A 21 9.81 46.28 -16.94
C GLU A 21 10.26 46.02 -18.39
N SER A 22 9.35 46.43 -19.29
CA SER A 22 9.06 45.90 -20.64
C SER A 22 9.57 46.76 -21.81
N CYS A 23 9.65 46.18 -23.02
CA CYS A 23 9.44 46.93 -24.27
C CYS A 23 8.99 46.04 -25.45
N VAL A 24 8.53 46.66 -26.55
CA VAL A 24 7.81 46.04 -27.70
C VAL A 24 8.42 46.50 -29.03
N SER A 25 8.37 45.67 -30.09
CA SER A 25 8.55 46.12 -31.49
C SER A 25 8.01 45.16 -32.56
N ASP A 26 7.21 45.69 -33.48
CA ASP A 26 6.67 45.09 -34.71
C ASP A 26 7.62 45.34 -35.93
N ILE A 27 7.42 44.96 -37.22
CA ILE A 27 6.42 44.20 -38.00
C ILE A 27 7.15 43.72 -39.31
N PRO A 28 6.82 42.61 -40.01
CA PRO A 28 5.68 42.59 -40.96
C PRO A 28 5.07 41.17 -41.19
N LEU A 29 4.49 40.94 -42.38
CA LEU A 29 3.95 39.68 -42.93
C LEU A 29 4.54 39.40 -44.33
N GLY A 30 4.30 38.19 -44.87
CA GLY A 30 4.52 37.88 -46.29
C GLY A 30 3.71 36.65 -46.73
N GLU A 31 2.85 36.81 -47.73
CA GLU A 31 1.96 35.75 -48.28
C GLU A 31 2.53 35.15 -49.57
N THR A 32 2.14 33.92 -49.93
CA THR A 32 1.98 33.45 -51.32
C THR A 32 1.26 32.08 -51.38
N GLU A 33 0.57 31.79 -52.48
CA GLU A 33 -0.38 30.67 -52.63
C GLU A 33 0.03 29.68 -53.78
N PRO A 34 -0.78 28.78 -54.38
CA PRO A 34 -0.53 27.33 -54.25
C PRO A 34 -0.49 26.48 -55.57
N LEU A 35 -0.44 25.14 -55.40
CA LEU A 35 -0.73 24.05 -56.39
C LEU A 35 0.29 23.85 -57.54
N PRO A 36 0.22 22.76 -58.38
CA PRO A 36 -0.63 21.54 -58.37
C PRO A 36 0.14 20.18 -58.39
N PRO A 37 -0.54 19.01 -58.36
CA PRO A 37 0.07 17.66 -58.34
C PRO A 37 0.13 16.94 -59.71
N VAL A 38 0.91 15.83 -59.83
CA VAL A 38 1.03 14.97 -61.03
C VAL A 38 0.99 13.45 -60.68
N THR A 39 0.52 12.62 -61.62
CA THR A 39 0.11 11.21 -61.45
C THR A 39 1.06 10.11 -61.97
N LYS A 40 0.97 8.92 -61.36
CA LYS A 40 1.01 7.54 -61.92
C LYS A 40 2.02 7.14 -63.05
N LEU A 41 2.76 6.06 -62.80
CA LEU A 41 3.11 4.90 -63.66
C LEU A 41 3.86 3.90 -62.74
N GLN A 42 3.59 2.59 -62.56
CA GLN A 42 3.07 1.43 -63.32
C GLN A 42 4.16 0.61 -64.07
N GLN A 43 4.12 -0.74 -63.91
CA GLN A 43 4.98 -1.78 -64.54
C GLN A 43 6.42 -1.87 -63.95
N ASN A 44 7.23 -2.94 -64.02
CA ASN A 44 7.19 -4.36 -64.50
C ASN A 44 8.44 -5.08 -63.88
N ARG A 45 8.68 -6.42 -63.78
CA ARG A 45 7.96 -7.70 -63.99
C ARG A 45 8.84 -8.88 -63.42
N ASN A 46 8.40 -10.14 -63.58
CA ASN A 46 9.17 -11.42 -63.50
C ASN A 46 9.57 -11.93 -62.08
N HIS A 47 9.11 -13.11 -61.63
CA HIS A 47 9.62 -14.50 -61.85
C HIS A 47 10.84 -14.86 -60.96
N SER A 48 11.00 -16.07 -60.41
CA SER A 48 10.46 -17.40 -60.81
C SER A 48 10.18 -18.37 -59.64
N SER A 49 9.59 -19.54 -59.95
CA SER A 49 9.49 -20.76 -59.10
C SER A 49 9.77 -22.00 -59.97
N PRO A 50 10.19 -23.15 -59.39
CA PRO A 50 9.30 -24.33 -59.33
C PRO A 50 9.42 -25.18 -58.01
N LEU A 51 8.35 -25.79 -57.46
CA LEU A 51 7.86 -27.21 -57.59
C LEU A 51 8.80 -28.29 -56.96
N VAL A 52 8.39 -29.43 -56.35
CA VAL A 52 7.07 -30.07 -56.05
C VAL A 52 7.18 -31.26 -55.04
N ASN A 53 6.11 -31.60 -54.29
CA ASN A 53 5.69 -32.86 -53.58
C ASN A 53 6.72 -33.77 -52.82
N GLY A 54 6.33 -34.62 -51.85
CA GLY A 54 5.06 -34.81 -51.11
C GLY A 54 4.84 -36.26 -50.56
N GLY A 55 4.25 -36.39 -49.36
CA GLY A 55 3.79 -37.66 -48.73
C GLY A 55 4.87 -38.57 -48.08
N VAL A 56 4.57 -39.65 -47.33
CA VAL A 56 3.41 -39.99 -46.45
C VAL A 56 3.71 -41.27 -45.61
N VAL A 57 3.37 -41.28 -44.31
CA VAL A 57 3.06 -42.44 -43.41
C VAL A 57 4.15 -43.44 -42.91
N ASP A 58 3.89 -43.88 -41.65
CA ASP A 58 4.29 -45.08 -40.87
C ASP A 58 5.60 -45.25 -40.05
N HIS A 59 5.43 -45.93 -38.91
CA HIS A 59 6.42 -46.38 -37.93
C HIS A 59 6.97 -47.79 -38.25
N PRO A 60 8.07 -48.22 -37.59
CA PRO A 60 7.89 -49.31 -36.62
C PRO A 60 8.77 -49.27 -35.34
N GLN A 61 8.30 -49.97 -34.30
CA GLN A 61 9.04 -50.52 -33.14
C GLN A 61 9.47 -52.00 -33.46
N PRO A 62 10.02 -52.87 -32.56
CA PRO A 62 10.24 -52.77 -31.11
C PRO A 62 11.64 -53.29 -30.63
N ASN A 63 11.82 -53.45 -29.30
CA ASN A 63 12.17 -54.76 -28.74
C ASN A 63 11.85 -54.87 -27.22
N CYS A 64 11.72 -56.11 -26.72
CA CYS A 64 11.42 -56.49 -25.34
C CYS A 64 12.73 -56.81 -24.55
N ASP A 65 12.82 -57.36 -23.33
CA ASP A 65 11.97 -58.15 -22.42
C ASP A 65 12.32 -57.82 -20.93
N GLY A 66 11.62 -58.24 -19.86
CA GLY A 66 10.37 -59.01 -19.73
C GLY A 66 10.11 -59.48 -18.28
N GLU A 67 8.87 -59.93 -18.02
CA GLU A 67 8.35 -60.76 -16.89
C GLU A 67 8.56 -60.35 -15.41
N GLY A 68 7.59 -60.51 -14.48
CA GLY A 68 6.16 -60.84 -14.65
C GLY A 68 5.53 -61.61 -13.46
N LYS A 69 4.23 -61.40 -13.22
CA LYS A 69 3.20 -62.44 -12.92
C LYS A 69 1.85 -61.86 -12.50
N ASP A 70 0.78 -62.32 -13.15
CA ASP A 70 -0.62 -62.05 -12.81
C ASP A 70 -1.23 -63.08 -11.84
N SER A 71 -2.31 -62.69 -11.18
CA SER A 71 -3.46 -63.55 -10.86
C SER A 71 -4.68 -62.66 -10.59
N GLN A 72 -5.71 -62.76 -11.44
CA GLN A 72 -7.04 -62.16 -11.20
C GLN A 72 -7.96 -63.17 -10.53
N GLU A 73 -8.96 -62.71 -9.76
CA GLU A 73 -10.34 -63.07 -10.10
C GLU A 73 -11.40 -62.13 -9.50
N THR A 74 -12.58 -62.18 -10.11
CA THR A 74 -13.83 -61.43 -9.85
C THR A 74 -14.72 -62.10 -8.79
N ALA A 75 -15.83 -61.54 -8.30
CA ALA A 75 -16.33 -60.16 -8.07
C ALA A 75 -17.74 -60.27 -7.43
N ALA A 76 -18.16 -59.32 -6.58
CA ALA A 76 -19.58 -59.02 -6.30
C ALA A 76 -19.70 -57.78 -5.40
N VAL A 77 -20.53 -56.79 -5.77
CA VAL A 77 -20.91 -55.65 -4.91
C VAL A 77 -22.35 -55.24 -5.22
N GLU A 78 -23.19 -55.18 -4.19
CA GLU A 78 -24.46 -54.40 -4.18
C GLU A 78 -24.62 -53.69 -2.82
N PRO A 79 -25.44 -52.62 -2.74
CA PRO A 79 -25.06 -51.44 -1.97
C PRO A 79 -25.64 -51.34 -0.55
N ALA A 80 -24.88 -50.69 0.34
CA ALA A 80 -25.34 -50.26 1.66
C ALA A 80 -25.62 -48.74 1.69
N VAL A 81 -26.71 -48.36 2.35
CA VAL A 81 -27.18 -46.97 2.48
C VAL A 81 -26.25 -46.14 3.38
N ILE A 82 -25.93 -44.91 2.97
CA ILE A 82 -25.22 -43.94 3.81
C ILE A 82 -26.22 -42.95 4.42
N THR A 83 -26.37 -43.01 5.74
CA THR A 83 -26.99 -41.95 6.56
C THR A 83 -25.94 -40.91 6.98
N PRO A 84 -26.33 -39.64 7.22
CA PRO A 84 -25.37 -38.59 7.56
C PRO A 84 -24.84 -38.72 8.98
N ALA A 85 -23.51 -38.74 9.14
CA ALA A 85 -22.83 -38.69 10.43
C ALA A 85 -22.74 -37.25 10.98
N SER A 86 -22.58 -37.12 12.30
CA SER A 86 -22.64 -35.87 13.05
C SER A 86 -21.38 -35.00 12.97
N ILE A 87 -21.56 -33.72 13.32
CA ILE A 87 -20.49 -32.71 13.45
C ILE A 87 -19.50 -33.11 14.57
N PRO A 88 -18.18 -33.05 14.36
CA PRO A 88 -17.19 -33.22 15.43
C PRO A 88 -17.07 -31.96 16.31
N GLU A 89 -16.84 -32.15 17.61
CA GLU A 89 -16.51 -31.07 18.55
C GLU A 89 -15.07 -30.55 18.36
N ALA A 90 -14.76 -29.41 19.00
CA ALA A 90 -13.46 -28.75 18.86
C ALA A 90 -12.31 -29.56 19.50
N PRO A 91 -11.08 -29.52 18.92
CA PRO A 91 -9.95 -30.27 19.43
C PRO A 91 -9.47 -29.76 20.80
N ALA A 92 -9.07 -30.69 21.67
CA ALA A 92 -8.48 -30.39 22.97
C ALA A 92 -7.08 -29.76 22.85
N LYS A 93 -6.63 -29.09 23.92
CA LYS A 93 -5.31 -28.43 23.99
C LYS A 93 -4.16 -29.42 23.73
N PRO A 94 -3.10 -29.03 23.00
CA PRO A 94 -1.92 -29.87 22.79
C PRO A 94 -1.14 -30.08 24.10
N PRO A 95 -0.39 -31.20 24.23
CA PRO A 95 0.49 -31.44 25.37
C PRO A 95 1.71 -30.50 25.35
N ARG A 96 2.28 -30.22 26.52
CA ARG A 96 3.53 -29.44 26.65
C ARG A 96 4.75 -30.28 26.23
N SER A 97 5.60 -29.71 25.39
CA SER A 97 6.95 -30.23 25.13
C SER A 97 7.87 -30.04 26.35
N PRO A 98 8.82 -30.95 26.63
CA PRO A 98 9.70 -30.85 27.79
C PRO A 98 11.05 -30.13 27.50
N GLY A 99 11.43 -29.22 28.40
CA GLY A 99 12.82 -29.05 28.83
C GLY A 99 13.81 -28.32 27.91
N LEU A 100 13.87 -26.98 28.05
CA LEU A 100 15.15 -26.24 28.08
C LEU A 100 15.13 -25.33 29.31
N GLU A 101 16.09 -25.52 30.22
CA GLU A 101 16.10 -24.87 31.53
C GLU A 101 16.77 -23.48 31.45
N GLY A 102 15.95 -22.44 31.26
CA GLY A 102 16.31 -21.07 31.60
C GLY A 102 16.27 -20.84 33.13
N PRO A 103 16.89 -19.75 33.63
CA PRO A 103 16.93 -19.48 35.07
C PRO A 103 15.52 -19.34 35.66
N GLN A 104 15.27 -20.06 36.75
CA GLN A 104 13.96 -20.23 37.35
C GLN A 104 13.51 -18.94 38.10
N TRP A 105 12.67 -18.15 37.46
CA TRP A 105 12.04 -16.96 38.07
C TRP A 105 10.91 -17.32 39.04
N ASP A 106 10.90 -16.70 40.22
CA ASP A 106 9.86 -16.88 41.24
C ASP A 106 8.67 -15.94 40.97
N PRO A 107 7.45 -16.44 40.67
CA PRO A 107 6.34 -15.62 40.17
C PRO A 107 5.74 -14.58 41.13
N LEU A 108 6.26 -14.42 42.36
CA LEU A 108 5.60 -13.65 43.44
C LEU A 108 6.43 -12.48 44.02
N SER A 109 7.56 -12.12 43.42
CA SER A 109 8.41 -11.00 43.88
C SER A 109 8.30 -9.71 43.05
N GLY A 110 7.49 -9.70 41.99
CA GLY A 110 7.16 -8.49 41.23
C GLY A 110 5.91 -7.79 41.78
N ALA A 111 6.09 -6.76 42.61
CA ALA A 111 4.96 -5.96 43.11
C ALA A 111 4.27 -5.21 41.95
N SER A 112 2.98 -5.46 41.75
CA SER A 112 2.17 -4.74 40.77
C SER A 112 1.99 -3.28 41.20
N VAL A 113 2.85 -2.40 40.67
CA VAL A 113 2.74 -0.94 40.84
C VAL A 113 1.35 -0.52 40.33
N PRO A 114 0.46 0.05 41.18
CA PRO A 114 -0.88 0.43 40.73
C PRO A 114 -0.77 1.60 39.74
N LEU A 115 -1.09 1.34 38.47
CA LEU A 115 -1.03 2.33 37.42
C LEU A 115 -2.09 3.41 37.66
N LYS A 116 -1.62 4.63 37.97
CA LYS A 116 -2.48 5.81 38.01
C LYS A 116 -2.80 6.23 36.58
N LEU A 117 -3.99 5.85 36.11
CA LEU A 117 -4.52 6.21 34.79
C LEU A 117 -4.96 7.70 34.70
N SER A 118 -4.22 8.59 35.37
CA SER A 118 -4.53 9.99 35.60
C SER A 118 -3.24 10.81 35.68
N ASP A 119 -2.87 11.45 34.56
CA ASP A 119 -2.17 12.75 34.46
C ASP A 119 -1.67 12.98 33.01
N VAL A 120 -2.58 12.94 32.01
CA VAL A 120 -2.24 13.39 30.64
C VAL A 120 -2.22 14.92 30.60
N CYS A 121 -1.12 15.49 31.08
CA CYS A 121 -0.73 16.83 30.67
C CYS A 121 -0.39 16.83 29.17
N LEU A 122 -0.87 17.83 28.44
CA LEU A 122 -0.28 18.19 27.15
C LEU A 122 0.98 19.02 27.39
N ALA A 123 1.92 19.00 26.44
CA ALA A 123 2.94 20.05 26.37
C ALA A 123 2.27 21.38 25.98
N PRO A 124 2.67 22.53 26.56
CA PRO A 124 2.18 23.84 26.13
C PRO A 124 2.43 24.06 24.65
N ALA A 125 1.37 24.43 23.91
CA ALA A 125 1.43 24.64 22.48
C ALA A 125 0.34 25.62 22.02
N GLU A 126 0.71 26.60 21.20
CA GLU A 126 -0.21 27.61 20.67
C GLU A 126 -0.57 27.35 19.20
N GLN A 127 0.40 26.86 18.41
CA GLN A 127 0.27 26.61 16.96
C GLN A 127 -0.33 25.24 16.65
N LEU A 128 -1.10 25.14 15.55
CA LEU A 128 -1.70 23.89 15.09
C LEU A 128 -0.73 22.98 14.30
N TRP A 129 0.48 23.46 14.00
CA TRP A 129 1.55 22.74 13.31
C TRP A 129 2.94 23.23 13.73
N CYS A 130 3.96 22.45 13.40
CA CYS A 130 5.39 22.76 13.56
C CYS A 130 6.24 21.84 12.67
N SER A 131 7.44 22.28 12.29
CA SER A 131 8.40 21.49 11.47
C SER A 131 9.63 21.04 12.27
N PHE A 132 9.63 21.24 13.59
CA PHE A 132 10.76 20.99 14.46
C PHE A 132 10.48 19.85 15.44
N ARG A 133 11.46 18.98 15.60
CA ARG A 133 11.38 17.68 16.29
C ARG A 133 10.97 17.75 17.77
N ASP A 134 11.40 18.80 18.46
CA ASP A 134 11.25 18.97 19.91
C ASP A 134 9.99 19.75 20.30
N GLN A 135 9.30 20.33 19.30
CA GLN A 135 8.11 21.13 19.49
C GLN A 135 6.85 20.27 19.70
N SER A 136 5.75 20.93 20.03
CA SER A 136 4.47 20.30 20.36
C SER A 136 3.34 21.10 19.75
N VAL A 137 2.28 20.44 19.30
CA VAL A 137 1.17 21.11 18.59
C VAL A 137 -0.07 21.28 19.47
N LYS A 138 -0.86 22.31 19.17
CA LYS A 138 -2.21 22.47 19.70
C LYS A 138 -3.13 21.48 18.97
N LEU A 139 -3.77 20.59 19.71
CA LEU A 139 -4.62 19.55 19.13
C LEU A 139 -5.92 20.12 18.56
N ARG A 140 -6.33 19.63 17.38
CA ARG A 140 -7.58 19.99 16.67
C ARG A 140 -8.81 19.34 17.35
N MET A 141 -9.00 19.62 18.63
CA MET A 141 -10.08 19.08 19.48
C MET A 141 -11.46 19.61 19.07
N THR A 142 -12.49 18.77 19.19
CA THR A 142 -13.91 19.18 19.05
C THR A 142 -14.58 19.28 20.42
N GLU A 143 -15.69 20.01 20.52
CA GLU A 143 -16.49 20.10 21.76
C GLU A 143 -17.23 18.78 22.09
N THR A 144 -17.58 17.99 21.07
CA THR A 144 -18.40 16.77 21.22
C THR A 144 -17.88 15.61 20.35
N GLY A 145 -18.47 14.42 20.51
CA GLY A 145 -18.17 13.25 19.69
C GLY A 145 -16.89 12.51 20.10
N LEU A 146 -16.12 12.03 19.11
CA LEU A 146 -14.82 11.38 19.36
C LEU A 146 -13.66 12.38 19.43
N GLY A 147 -13.76 13.53 18.77
CA GLY A 147 -12.70 14.56 18.81
C GLY A 147 -12.53 15.23 20.17
N CYS A 148 -13.53 15.14 21.07
CA CYS A 148 -13.47 15.65 22.45
C CYS A 148 -12.87 14.67 23.47
N LYS A 149 -12.47 13.46 23.06
CA LYS A 149 -11.91 12.45 23.98
C LYS A 149 -10.54 12.88 24.53
N ALA A 150 -10.23 12.50 25.77
CA ALA A 150 -8.91 12.77 26.34
C ALA A 150 -7.79 12.27 25.41
N PRO A 151 -6.78 13.10 25.10
CA PRO A 151 -5.53 12.67 24.49
C PRO A 151 -4.82 11.61 25.34
N MET A 152 -3.97 10.79 24.72
CA MET A 152 -3.15 9.78 25.40
C MET A 152 -1.84 9.53 24.63
N THR A 153 -0.83 9.01 25.31
CA THR A 153 0.40 8.54 24.65
C THR A 153 0.22 7.13 24.07
N VAL A 154 1.08 6.74 23.13
CA VAL A 154 1.13 5.36 22.60
C VAL A 154 1.35 4.35 23.74
N HIS A 155 2.19 4.68 24.72
CA HIS A 155 2.41 3.88 25.92
C HIS A 155 1.12 3.64 26.73
N GLN A 156 0.30 4.67 26.93
CA GLN A 156 -0.97 4.57 27.65
C GLN A 156 -1.99 3.72 26.90
N MET A 157 -2.08 3.85 25.57
CA MET A 157 -2.92 2.99 24.74
C MET A 157 -2.49 1.51 24.81
N PHE A 158 -1.17 1.26 24.84
CA PHE A 158 -0.63 -0.09 25.05
C PHE A 158 -0.96 -0.61 26.46
N LEU A 159 -0.82 0.21 27.51
CA LEU A 159 -1.15 -0.19 28.88
C LEU A 159 -2.64 -0.53 29.06
N GLU A 160 -3.59 0.28 28.56
CA GLU A 160 -5.03 -0.06 28.60
C GLU A 160 -5.29 -1.46 28.00
N THR A 161 -4.53 -1.80 26.94
CA THR A 161 -4.62 -3.06 26.21
C THR A 161 -4.01 -4.22 27.01
N VAL A 162 -2.87 -4.01 27.67
CA VAL A 162 -2.18 -5.03 28.50
C VAL A 162 -2.91 -5.29 29.82
N GLU A 163 -3.55 -4.27 30.41
CA GLU A 163 -4.39 -4.42 31.59
C GLU A 163 -5.66 -5.22 31.27
N SER A 164 -6.32 -4.92 30.15
CA SER A 164 -7.62 -5.50 29.79
C SER A 164 -7.52 -6.85 29.05
N TYR A 165 -6.47 -7.04 28.26
CA TYR A 165 -6.33 -8.13 27.28
C TYR A 165 -4.92 -8.74 27.25
N GLY A 166 -4.08 -8.48 28.27
CA GLY A 166 -2.66 -8.84 28.28
C GLY A 166 -2.32 -10.29 27.96
N ASP A 167 -3.21 -11.24 28.29
CA ASP A 167 -2.98 -12.67 28.09
C ASP A 167 -3.58 -13.21 26.76
N LEU A 168 -4.18 -12.35 25.93
CA LEU A 168 -4.58 -12.69 24.57
C LEU A 168 -3.39 -12.58 23.60
N PRO A 169 -3.37 -13.36 22.49
CA PRO A 169 -2.39 -13.20 21.42
C PRO A 169 -2.42 -11.79 20.82
N ALA A 170 -1.24 -11.23 20.59
CA ALA A 170 -1.03 -9.93 19.94
C ALA A 170 -0.37 -10.12 18.57
N LEU A 171 0.73 -10.88 18.53
CA LEU A 171 1.56 -11.07 17.35
C LEU A 171 1.70 -12.56 17.06
N ALA A 172 1.67 -12.93 15.78
CA ALA A 172 1.87 -14.30 15.33
C ALA A 172 2.79 -14.34 14.09
N SER A 173 3.87 -15.11 14.15
CA SER A 173 4.82 -15.30 13.05
C SER A 173 5.10 -16.79 12.83
N LYS A 174 5.66 -17.17 11.68
CA LYS A 174 6.14 -18.54 11.47
C LYS A 174 7.57 -18.70 11.97
N ASN A 175 7.82 -19.79 12.70
CA ASN A 175 9.14 -20.33 12.97
C ASN A 175 9.15 -21.80 12.54
N GLU A 176 10.13 -22.22 11.73
CA GLU A 176 10.21 -23.55 11.10
C GLU A 176 8.88 -24.02 10.45
N GLY A 177 8.10 -23.06 9.91
CA GLY A 177 6.79 -23.31 9.28
C GLY A 177 5.60 -23.40 10.24
N GLN A 178 5.82 -23.42 11.56
CA GLN A 178 4.76 -23.43 12.59
C GLN A 178 4.47 -22.01 13.10
N TRP A 179 3.21 -21.72 13.42
CA TRP A 179 2.83 -20.44 14.02
C TRP A 179 3.22 -20.36 15.49
N VAL A 180 4.04 -19.37 15.82
CA VAL A 180 4.41 -18.99 17.19
C VAL A 180 3.74 -17.66 17.51
N THR A 181 3.17 -17.54 18.71
CA THR A 181 2.42 -16.35 19.14
C THR A 181 3.05 -15.69 20.37
N LEU A 182 3.09 -14.36 20.39
CA LEU A 182 3.33 -13.55 21.57
C LEU A 182 1.99 -12.97 22.07
N THR A 183 1.76 -13.02 23.37
CA THR A 183 0.65 -12.30 24.02
C THR A 183 0.89 -10.79 24.08
N TRP A 184 -0.16 -10.00 24.33
CA TRP A 184 -0.04 -8.55 24.54
C TRP A 184 0.95 -8.18 25.66
N ARG A 185 0.99 -8.98 26.73
CA ARG A 185 1.91 -8.82 27.86
C ARG A 185 3.37 -9.13 27.49
N GLU A 186 3.60 -10.20 26.73
CA GLU A 186 4.95 -10.56 26.24
C GLU A 186 5.47 -9.56 25.20
N TYR A 187 4.60 -9.10 24.30
CA TYR A 187 4.94 -8.06 23.32
C TYR A 187 5.30 -6.74 24.03
N TYR A 188 4.50 -6.29 25.01
CA TYR A 188 4.83 -5.11 25.82
C TYR A 188 6.17 -5.24 26.54
N GLN A 189 6.45 -6.40 27.14
CA GLN A 189 7.71 -6.64 27.82
C GLN A 189 8.90 -6.62 26.86
N GLN A 190 8.78 -7.18 25.66
CA GLN A 190 9.82 -7.10 24.63
C GLN A 190 10.03 -5.66 24.13
N CYS A 191 8.97 -4.85 24.03
CA CYS A 191 9.09 -3.42 23.70
C CYS A 191 9.85 -2.65 24.80
N ARG A 192 9.59 -2.93 26.09
CA ARG A 192 10.37 -2.35 27.20
C ARG A 192 11.83 -2.79 27.18
N VAL A 193 12.11 -4.06 26.87
CA VAL A 193 13.47 -4.58 26.69
C VAL A 193 14.19 -3.83 25.57
N ALA A 194 13.60 -3.75 24.37
CA ALA A 194 14.16 -3.02 23.24
C ALA A 194 14.37 -1.52 23.56
N ALA A 195 13.44 -0.87 24.26
CA ALA A 195 13.58 0.51 24.69
C ALA A 195 14.79 0.73 25.61
N LYS A 196 14.98 -0.14 26.61
CA LYS A 196 16.16 -0.11 27.49
C LYS A 196 17.45 -0.35 26.70
N SER A 197 17.44 -1.26 25.73
CA SER A 197 18.56 -1.49 24.82
C SER A 197 18.88 -0.31 23.91
N PHE A 198 17.88 0.41 23.38
CA PHE A 198 18.11 1.64 22.61
C PHE A 198 18.72 2.75 23.47
N LEU A 199 18.23 2.94 24.70
CA LEU A 199 18.84 3.86 25.67
C LEU A 199 20.30 3.48 25.97
N LYS A 200 20.61 2.18 26.10
CA LYS A 200 21.98 1.69 26.29
C LYS A 200 22.89 1.88 25.06
N LEU A 201 22.34 1.81 23.85
CA LEU A 201 23.03 2.19 22.60
C LEU A 201 23.18 3.72 22.45
N GLY A 202 22.64 4.50 23.38
CA GLY A 202 22.75 5.96 23.39
C GLY A 202 21.76 6.67 22.48
N LEU A 203 20.58 6.07 22.20
CA LEU A 203 19.48 6.79 21.56
C LEU A 203 19.10 8.02 22.39
N GLU A 204 19.24 9.19 21.78
CA GLU A 204 18.79 10.46 22.37
C GLU A 204 17.33 10.75 22.02
N ARG A 205 16.67 11.53 22.88
CA ARG A 205 15.28 11.99 22.63
C ARG A 205 15.22 12.73 21.30
N TYR A 206 14.10 12.59 20.58
CA TYR A 206 13.85 13.24 19.29
C TYR A 206 14.85 12.91 18.16
N HIS A 207 15.58 11.80 18.27
CA HIS A 207 16.40 11.26 17.19
C HIS A 207 15.81 9.95 16.65
N GLY A 208 16.11 9.63 15.39
CA GLY A 208 15.55 8.47 14.70
C GLY A 208 16.10 7.12 15.17
N VAL A 209 15.23 6.11 15.15
CA VAL A 209 15.61 4.72 14.90
C VAL A 209 15.04 4.32 13.53
N GLY A 210 15.94 4.13 12.56
CA GLY A 210 15.54 3.74 11.21
C GLY A 210 15.37 2.22 11.10
N ILE A 211 14.20 1.75 10.66
CA ILE A 211 13.82 0.33 10.63
C ILE A 211 13.68 -0.14 9.17
N LEU A 212 14.68 -0.88 8.68
CA LEU A 212 14.82 -1.33 7.30
C LEU A 212 14.65 -2.86 7.19
N GLY A 213 13.42 -3.31 6.99
CA GLY A 213 13.11 -4.74 6.95
C GLY A 213 11.69 -5.06 6.52
N PHE A 214 11.43 -6.33 6.17
CA PHE A 214 10.07 -6.81 5.96
C PHE A 214 9.33 -6.98 7.31
N ASN A 215 7.99 -7.03 7.24
CA ASN A 215 7.10 -7.07 8.39
C ASN A 215 7.41 -8.27 9.29
N SER A 216 7.68 -8.02 10.57
CA SER A 216 7.96 -9.05 11.57
C SER A 216 7.70 -8.56 13.01
N PRO A 217 7.68 -9.45 14.02
CA PRO A 217 7.60 -9.04 15.42
C PRO A 217 8.73 -8.11 15.85
N GLU A 218 9.95 -8.33 15.35
CA GLU A 218 11.13 -7.49 15.66
C GLU A 218 10.98 -6.08 15.10
N TRP A 219 10.33 -5.92 13.95
CA TRP A 219 9.97 -4.61 13.40
C TRP A 219 9.02 -3.87 14.37
N PHE A 220 7.94 -4.53 14.78
CA PHE A 220 6.95 -4.02 15.74
C PHE A 220 7.58 -3.69 17.11
N ILE A 221 8.48 -4.53 17.60
CA ILE A 221 9.20 -4.32 18.88
C ILE A 221 10.18 -3.15 18.76
N SER A 222 10.78 -2.94 17.58
CA SER A 222 11.71 -1.83 17.34
C SER A 222 11.00 -0.47 17.27
N ASP A 223 9.84 -0.41 16.61
CA ASP A 223 9.02 0.81 16.49
C ASP A 223 8.56 1.28 17.87
N ILE A 224 7.84 0.42 18.61
CA ILE A 224 7.39 0.75 19.96
C ILE A 224 8.57 0.94 20.92
N GLY A 225 9.62 0.13 20.82
CA GLY A 225 10.82 0.24 21.65
C GLY A 225 11.49 1.60 21.49
N CYS A 226 11.57 2.13 20.26
CA CYS A 226 12.06 3.48 20.00
C CYS A 226 11.16 4.55 20.63
N ILE A 227 9.84 4.43 20.46
CA ILE A 227 8.85 5.35 21.03
C ILE A 227 8.93 5.37 22.56
N LEU A 228 9.01 4.22 23.23
CA LEU A 228 9.17 4.14 24.69
C LEU A 228 10.51 4.73 25.17
N ALA A 229 11.56 4.65 24.36
CA ALA A 229 12.84 5.32 24.59
C ALA A 229 12.86 6.82 24.22
N GLY A 230 11.75 7.39 23.72
CA GLY A 230 11.60 8.80 23.41
C GLY A 230 12.27 9.26 22.10
N GLY A 231 12.71 8.32 21.25
CA GLY A 231 13.13 8.60 19.88
C GLY A 231 11.96 8.64 18.90
N PHE A 232 12.28 8.72 17.61
CA PHE A 232 11.30 8.56 16.53
C PHE A 232 11.49 7.25 15.80
N ALA A 233 10.45 6.41 15.76
CA ALA A 233 10.45 5.29 14.83
C ALA A 233 10.36 5.80 13.38
N ALA A 234 11.23 5.31 12.49
CA ALA A 234 11.28 5.74 11.09
C ALA A 234 11.39 4.51 10.16
N GLY A 235 10.29 4.10 9.55
CA GLY A 235 10.27 2.95 8.65
C GLY A 235 10.95 3.24 7.31
N ILE A 236 11.90 2.40 6.89
CA ILE A 236 12.63 2.53 5.62
C ILE A 236 12.26 1.36 4.69
N TYR A 237 11.85 1.66 3.45
CA TYR A 237 11.40 0.61 2.52
C TYR A 237 12.56 -0.32 2.13
N THR A 238 12.28 -1.64 2.13
CA THR A 238 13.25 -2.69 1.74
C THR A 238 13.72 -2.59 0.29
N THR A 239 13.02 -1.80 -0.54
CA THR A 239 13.34 -1.47 -1.93
C THR A 239 14.27 -0.26 -2.10
N ASN A 240 14.46 0.59 -1.08
CA ASN A 240 15.31 1.79 -1.18
C ASN A 240 16.76 1.46 -1.55
N SER A 241 17.40 2.31 -2.35
CA SER A 241 18.85 2.27 -2.60
C SER A 241 19.64 2.70 -1.34
N PRO A 242 20.97 2.48 -1.29
CA PRO A 242 21.80 3.00 -0.19
C PRO A 242 21.65 4.51 0.02
N GLU A 243 21.52 5.28 -1.06
CA GLU A 243 21.37 6.75 -1.03
C GLU A 243 20.00 7.16 -0.47
N ALA A 244 18.93 6.47 -0.87
CA ALA A 244 17.59 6.69 -0.32
C ALA A 244 17.49 6.25 1.16
N CYS A 245 18.24 5.23 1.57
CA CYS A 245 18.41 4.90 2.99
C CYS A 245 19.22 5.97 3.74
N GLN A 246 20.29 6.50 3.12
CA GLN A 246 21.11 7.56 3.70
C GLN A 246 20.26 8.83 3.96
N TYR A 247 19.52 9.32 2.96
CA TYR A 247 18.68 10.52 3.12
C TYR A 247 17.69 10.38 4.28
N VAL A 248 17.01 9.24 4.38
CA VAL A 248 16.03 8.97 5.45
C VAL A 248 16.71 8.92 6.82
N ALA A 249 17.87 8.27 6.93
CA ALA A 249 18.62 8.18 8.18
C ALA A 249 19.28 9.52 8.59
N ASP A 250 19.63 10.37 7.63
CA ASP A 250 20.23 11.69 7.86
C ASP A 250 19.16 12.72 8.29
N ASN A 251 18.00 12.76 7.61
CA ASN A 251 16.92 13.72 7.92
C ASN A 251 16.32 13.54 9.33
N CYS A 252 16.28 12.32 9.89
CA CYS A 252 15.90 12.07 11.28
C CYS A 252 17.09 11.92 12.25
N GLU A 253 18.32 12.17 11.79
CA GLU A 253 19.57 12.05 12.58
C GLU A 253 19.66 10.69 13.32
N ALA A 254 19.43 9.62 12.57
CA ALA A 254 19.20 8.27 13.09
C ALA A 254 20.37 7.80 13.97
N ASN A 255 20.09 7.65 15.25
CA ASN A 255 21.04 7.19 16.26
C ASN A 255 21.29 5.68 16.17
N VAL A 256 20.27 4.91 15.79
CA VAL A 256 20.36 3.46 15.60
C VAL A 256 19.66 3.06 14.31
N LEU A 257 20.22 2.11 13.57
CA LEU A 257 19.56 1.48 12.42
C LEU A 257 19.30 0.00 12.70
N VAL A 258 18.04 -0.40 12.63
CA VAL A 258 17.60 -1.79 12.76
C VAL A 258 17.34 -2.33 11.35
N VAL A 259 18.05 -3.39 10.98
CA VAL A 259 18.01 -3.97 9.62
C VAL A 259 17.61 -5.44 9.69
N GLU A 260 16.80 -5.92 8.73
CA GLU A 260 16.36 -7.32 8.74
C GLU A 260 17.54 -8.28 8.68
N ASN A 261 18.27 -8.27 7.58
CA ASN A 261 19.22 -9.32 7.21
C ASN A 261 20.45 -8.72 6.53
N HIS A 262 21.42 -9.57 6.19
CA HIS A 262 22.69 -9.15 5.59
C HIS A 262 22.53 -8.30 4.32
N LYS A 263 21.50 -8.56 3.49
CA LYS A 263 21.22 -7.75 2.28
C LYS A 263 20.85 -6.30 2.61
N GLN A 264 20.10 -6.07 3.69
CA GLN A 264 19.77 -4.72 4.14
C GLN A 264 20.94 -4.07 4.88
N LEU A 265 21.68 -4.84 5.70
CA LEU A 265 22.92 -4.40 6.34
C LEU A 265 23.94 -3.86 5.33
N LEU A 266 24.16 -4.56 4.22
CA LEU A 266 25.10 -4.13 3.16
C LEU A 266 24.77 -2.75 2.58
N LYS A 267 23.49 -2.36 2.49
CA LYS A 267 23.11 -1.00 2.05
C LYS A 267 23.61 0.05 3.04
N ILE A 268 23.37 -0.18 4.34
CA ILE A 268 23.77 0.75 5.39
C ILE A 268 25.30 0.84 5.50
N LEU A 269 26.02 -0.28 5.36
CA LEU A 269 27.48 -0.28 5.39
C LEU A 269 28.12 0.52 4.24
N GLN A 270 27.45 0.67 3.08
CA GLN A 270 27.92 1.52 1.97
C GLN A 270 27.80 3.04 2.25
N ILE A 271 26.97 3.43 3.22
CA ILE A 271 26.69 4.84 3.54
C ILE A 271 26.99 5.23 5.00
N LYS A 272 27.47 4.27 5.82
CA LYS A 272 27.73 4.44 7.26
C LYS A 272 28.58 5.68 7.56
N ASP A 273 29.67 5.88 6.81
CA ASP A 273 30.62 6.97 7.03
C ASP A 273 30.06 8.36 6.66
N LYS A 274 28.82 8.41 6.13
CA LYS A 274 28.06 9.63 5.83
C LYS A 274 26.90 9.89 6.80
N LEU A 275 26.76 9.09 7.87
CA LEU A 275 25.72 9.26 8.89
C LEU A 275 26.34 9.66 10.24
N PRO A 276 26.62 10.96 10.49
CA PRO A 276 27.40 11.39 11.65
C PRO A 276 26.73 11.13 13.00
N HIS A 277 25.42 10.93 13.04
CA HIS A 277 24.65 10.63 14.26
C HIS A 277 24.55 9.13 14.56
N LEU A 278 24.98 8.25 13.64
CA LEU A 278 24.76 6.80 13.74
C LEU A 278 25.69 6.14 14.77
N LYS A 279 25.13 5.82 15.94
CA LYS A 279 25.83 5.19 17.05
C LYS A 279 25.93 3.67 16.88
N ALA A 280 24.88 3.01 16.39
CA ALA A 280 24.83 1.54 16.29
C ALA A 280 23.94 0.99 15.17
N ILE A 281 24.20 -0.26 14.77
CA ILE A 281 23.39 -1.04 13.82
C ILE A 281 22.99 -2.38 14.46
N VAL A 282 21.74 -2.81 14.30
CA VAL A 282 21.22 -4.10 14.78
C VAL A 282 20.70 -4.91 13.60
N GLN A 283 21.25 -6.10 13.34
CA GLN A 283 20.68 -7.08 12.39
C GLN A 283 19.76 -8.02 13.17
N TYR A 284 18.47 -8.11 12.80
CA TYR A 284 17.49 -8.88 13.59
C TYR A 284 17.23 -10.31 13.12
N LYS A 285 17.64 -10.66 11.90
CA LYS A 285 17.47 -11.98 11.27
C LYS A 285 18.76 -12.42 10.60
N ASP A 286 18.94 -13.75 10.51
CA ASP A 286 20.16 -14.43 10.05
C ASP A 286 21.40 -14.13 10.93
N GLU A 287 22.44 -14.96 10.83
CA GLU A 287 23.71 -14.70 11.51
C GLU A 287 24.47 -13.50 10.90
N LEU A 288 25.30 -12.84 11.71
CA LEU A 288 26.20 -11.79 11.24
C LEU A 288 27.37 -12.41 10.46
N GLN A 289 27.34 -12.33 9.12
CA GLN A 289 28.43 -12.78 8.25
C GLN A 289 29.78 -12.07 8.54
N GLN A 290 29.73 -10.88 9.16
CA GLN A 290 30.89 -10.20 9.72
C GLN A 290 30.50 -9.44 11.00
N LYS A 291 31.37 -9.48 12.02
CA LYS A 291 31.22 -8.69 13.24
C LYS A 291 32.03 -7.41 13.13
N LEU A 292 31.40 -6.27 13.39
CA LEU A 292 32.02 -4.94 13.35
C LEU A 292 31.78 -4.18 14.67
N PRO A 293 32.57 -3.15 14.98
CA PRO A 293 32.26 -2.21 16.06
C PRO A 293 30.85 -1.62 15.89
N ASN A 294 30.10 -1.64 16.99
CA ASN A 294 28.72 -1.18 17.12
C ASN A 294 27.71 -1.86 16.17
N LEU A 295 28.00 -3.09 15.72
CA LEU A 295 27.08 -3.97 14.99
C LEU A 295 26.65 -5.14 15.87
N TYR A 296 25.34 -5.30 16.10
CA TYR A 296 24.75 -6.25 17.03
C TYR A 296 23.78 -7.22 16.32
N THR A 297 23.68 -8.44 16.82
CA THR A 297 22.52 -9.32 16.57
C THR A 297 21.32 -8.90 17.41
N TRP A 298 20.11 -9.39 17.10
CA TRP A 298 18.93 -9.21 17.95
C TRP A 298 19.16 -9.65 19.40
N ALA A 299 19.77 -10.82 19.60
CA ALA A 299 20.01 -11.38 20.93
C ALA A 299 21.00 -10.53 21.75
N GLU A 300 22.08 -10.04 21.14
CA GLU A 300 23.00 -9.09 21.78
C GLU A 300 22.31 -7.76 22.09
N PHE A 301 21.53 -7.23 21.14
CA PHE A 301 20.77 -5.99 21.34
C PHE A 301 19.80 -6.11 22.51
N MET A 302 18.93 -7.12 22.54
CA MET A 302 17.94 -7.31 23.61
C MET A 302 18.61 -7.51 24.98
N LYS A 303 19.82 -8.09 25.03
CA LYS A 303 20.60 -8.23 26.26
C LYS A 303 21.10 -6.89 26.85
N LEU A 304 21.34 -5.86 26.04
CA LEU A 304 21.77 -4.53 26.52
C LEU A 304 20.77 -3.89 27.51
N SER A 305 19.52 -4.37 27.54
CA SER A 305 18.50 -3.97 28.52
C SER A 305 18.84 -4.31 29.98
N GLU A 306 19.78 -5.24 30.22
CA GLU A 306 20.31 -5.56 31.56
C GLU A 306 21.09 -4.40 32.18
N GLU A 307 21.59 -3.45 31.36
CA GLU A 307 22.43 -2.32 31.79
C GLU A 307 21.65 -1.03 32.06
N VAL A 308 20.32 -1.05 31.95
CA VAL A 308 19.43 0.11 32.16
C VAL A 308 18.30 -0.28 33.13
N SER A 309 18.01 0.58 34.10
CA SER A 309 16.97 0.32 35.10
C SER A 309 15.56 0.63 34.56
N ASP A 310 14.54 0.02 35.15
CA ASP A 310 13.15 0.30 34.75
C ASP A 310 12.69 1.70 35.21
N GLU A 311 13.28 2.28 36.26
CA GLU A 311 13.09 3.67 36.65
C GLU A 311 13.63 4.65 35.60
N GLN A 312 14.79 4.34 34.99
CA GLN A 312 15.35 5.16 33.91
C GLN A 312 14.43 5.15 32.67
N LEU A 313 13.90 3.98 32.28
CA LEU A 313 12.91 3.92 31.20
C LEU A 313 11.61 4.63 31.56
N ASN A 314 11.08 4.43 32.76
CA ASN A 314 9.84 5.06 33.20
C ASN A 314 9.98 6.59 33.21
N ALA A 315 11.10 7.15 33.69
CA ALA A 315 11.35 8.59 33.65
C ALA A 315 11.38 9.17 32.23
N VAL A 316 11.84 8.40 31.24
CA VAL A 316 11.76 8.79 29.81
C VAL A 316 10.31 8.76 29.33
N VAL A 317 9.58 7.67 29.59
CA VAL A 317 8.17 7.49 29.20
C VAL A 317 7.26 8.56 29.82
N ASP A 318 7.38 8.80 31.13
CA ASP A 318 6.60 9.79 31.90
C ASP A 318 6.88 11.24 31.48
N SER A 319 7.94 11.47 30.71
CA SER A 319 8.30 12.78 30.13
C SER A 319 7.70 13.04 28.74
N GLN A 320 7.04 12.06 28.12
CA GLN A 320 6.39 12.18 26.80
C GLN A 320 4.98 12.76 26.92
N ARG A 321 4.53 13.51 25.92
CA ARG A 321 3.24 14.22 25.95
C ARG A 321 2.46 13.90 24.69
N ALA A 322 1.13 13.72 24.78
CA ALA A 322 0.32 13.21 23.67
C ALA A 322 0.47 14.04 22.37
N ASN A 323 0.71 15.35 22.49
CA ASN A 323 0.90 16.28 21.38
C ASN A 323 2.37 16.48 20.92
N GLN A 324 3.27 15.56 21.27
CA GLN A 324 4.66 15.47 20.76
C GLN A 324 4.79 14.37 19.71
N CYS A 325 5.72 14.55 18.78
CA CYS A 325 6.05 13.59 17.72
C CYS A 325 6.57 12.27 18.31
N CYS A 326 6.17 11.13 17.73
CA CYS A 326 6.65 9.81 18.11
C CYS A 326 7.06 8.92 16.93
N THR A 327 6.52 9.14 15.73
CA THR A 327 6.87 8.35 14.53
C THR A 327 6.93 9.21 13.28
N LEU A 328 7.79 8.81 12.34
CA LEU A 328 8.08 9.51 11.09
C LEU A 328 7.73 8.61 9.89
N ILE A 329 6.81 9.08 9.06
CA ILE A 329 6.44 8.41 7.81
C ILE A 329 7.07 9.16 6.64
N TYR A 330 7.98 8.52 5.91
CA TYR A 330 8.65 9.15 4.77
C TYR A 330 7.83 9.00 3.48
N THR A 331 7.29 10.11 2.96
CA THR A 331 6.51 10.13 1.71
C THR A 331 7.34 10.58 0.52
N SER A 332 7.51 9.71 -0.48
CA SER A 332 8.10 10.07 -1.77
C SER A 332 7.18 11.03 -2.53
N GLY A 333 7.59 12.29 -2.68
CA GLY A 333 6.91 13.23 -3.57
C GLY A 333 7.13 12.89 -5.04
N THR A 334 6.32 13.46 -5.94
CA THR A 334 6.38 13.18 -7.38
C THR A 334 7.66 13.67 -8.08
N THR A 335 8.43 14.58 -7.46
CA THR A 335 9.58 15.25 -8.09
C THR A 335 10.74 15.56 -7.13
N GLY A 336 10.83 14.94 -5.95
CA GLY A 336 11.83 15.32 -4.94
C GLY A 336 12.06 14.29 -3.83
N ASN A 337 12.97 14.61 -2.91
CA ASN A 337 13.34 13.73 -1.79
C ASN A 337 12.13 13.38 -0.90
N PRO A 338 12.12 12.22 -0.22
CA PRO A 338 11.01 11.83 0.65
C PRO A 338 10.85 12.78 1.85
N LYS A 339 9.64 13.29 2.11
CA LYS A 339 9.40 14.19 3.27
C LYS A 339 9.11 13.36 4.52
N GLY A 340 9.76 13.68 5.64
CA GLY A 340 9.46 13.05 6.93
C GLY A 340 8.19 13.63 7.57
N VAL A 341 7.05 12.96 7.43
CA VAL A 341 5.77 13.34 8.06
C VAL A 341 5.83 13.09 9.56
N MET A 342 5.75 14.14 10.38
CA MET A 342 5.77 14.05 11.84
C MET A 342 4.39 13.73 12.40
N LEU A 343 4.25 12.56 13.03
CA LEU A 343 3.01 12.11 13.67
C LEU A 343 3.18 12.08 15.20
N SER A 344 2.27 12.76 15.88
CA SER A 344 2.18 12.76 17.34
C SER A 344 1.55 11.49 17.90
N HIS A 345 1.76 11.21 19.18
CA HIS A 345 1.02 10.12 19.83
C HIS A 345 -0.50 10.32 19.75
N ASP A 346 -1.00 11.55 19.81
CA ASP A 346 -2.44 11.83 19.67
C ASP A 346 -2.93 11.53 18.25
N ASN A 347 -2.15 11.90 17.22
CA ASN A 347 -2.45 11.52 15.84
C ASN A 347 -2.64 10.01 15.72
N ILE A 348 -1.71 9.22 16.24
CA ILE A 348 -1.74 7.74 16.19
C ILE A 348 -2.90 7.16 17.01
N THR A 349 -2.98 7.50 18.30
CA THR A 349 -3.93 6.89 19.25
C THR A 349 -5.37 7.30 18.97
N TRP A 350 -5.61 8.57 18.62
CA TRP A 350 -6.95 9.06 18.28
C TRP A 350 -7.46 8.43 16.99
N THR A 351 -6.66 8.45 15.92
CA THR A 351 -7.06 7.94 14.60
C THR A 351 -7.37 6.45 14.67
N SER A 352 -6.57 5.67 15.40
CA SER A 352 -6.80 4.24 15.61
C SER A 352 -8.12 3.95 16.33
N ASN A 353 -8.40 4.69 17.40
CA ASN A 353 -9.67 4.61 18.13
C ASN A 353 -10.87 5.07 17.28
N ALA A 354 -10.71 6.09 16.44
CA ALA A 354 -11.79 6.63 15.61
C ALA A 354 -12.10 5.73 14.40
N ALA A 355 -11.06 5.31 13.67
CA ALA A 355 -11.18 4.43 12.51
C ALA A 355 -11.77 3.07 12.90
N GLY A 356 -11.27 2.42 13.96
CA GLY A 356 -11.81 1.12 14.41
C GLY A 356 -13.23 1.17 15.00
N LYS A 357 -13.71 2.36 15.42
CA LYS A 357 -15.11 2.54 15.87
C LYS A 357 -16.11 2.73 14.73
N MET A 358 -15.67 3.09 13.53
CA MET A 358 -16.55 3.27 12.37
C MET A 358 -17.20 1.93 11.92
N PRO A 359 -16.45 0.82 11.72
CA PRO A 359 -17.02 -0.50 11.42
C PRO A 359 -17.31 -1.35 12.67
N ASP A 360 -17.33 -0.75 13.88
CA ASP A 360 -17.68 -1.41 15.14
C ASP A 360 -16.81 -2.67 15.47
N LEU A 361 -15.47 -2.52 15.40
CA LEU A 361 -14.51 -3.59 15.69
C LEU A 361 -14.62 -4.12 17.14
N LYS A 362 -14.44 -5.43 17.31
CA LYS A 362 -14.66 -6.14 18.59
C LYS A 362 -13.34 -6.44 19.31
N HIS A 363 -13.22 -5.89 20.52
CA HIS A 363 -12.01 -5.97 21.32
C HIS A 363 -11.65 -7.43 21.65
N GLY A 364 -10.45 -7.87 21.27
CA GLY A 364 -9.96 -9.24 21.47
C GLY A 364 -10.52 -10.30 20.51
N GLU A 365 -11.37 -9.93 19.53
CA GLU A 365 -11.87 -10.87 18.51
C GLU A 365 -11.22 -10.72 17.13
N GLU A 366 -10.69 -9.53 16.80
CA GLU A 366 -10.23 -9.25 15.45
C GLU A 366 -8.91 -9.95 15.11
N VAL A 367 -8.77 -10.35 13.84
CA VAL A 367 -7.61 -11.04 13.28
C VAL A 367 -7.24 -10.35 11.97
N VAL A 368 -5.98 -9.90 11.85
CA VAL A 368 -5.45 -9.23 10.64
C VAL A 368 -4.19 -9.94 10.14
N VAL A 369 -3.86 -9.73 8.86
CA VAL A 369 -2.64 -10.26 8.23
C VAL A 369 -1.76 -9.09 7.80
N SER A 370 -0.56 -8.99 8.38
CA SER A 370 0.42 -7.96 8.04
C SER A 370 1.30 -8.40 6.88
N TYR A 371 1.26 -7.64 5.79
CA TYR A 371 2.03 -7.90 4.57
C TYR A 371 2.29 -6.64 3.70
N LEU A 372 1.61 -5.53 3.97
CA LEU A 372 1.86 -4.23 3.33
C LEU A 372 3.04 -3.55 4.04
N PRO A 373 3.94 -2.82 3.34
CA PRO A 373 5.17 -2.31 3.96
C PRO A 373 4.90 -1.39 5.17
N LEU A 374 5.45 -1.74 6.34
CA LEU A 374 5.28 -0.95 7.58
C LEU A 374 5.97 0.41 7.56
N SER A 375 6.78 0.69 6.53
CA SER A 375 7.24 2.03 6.15
C SER A 375 6.12 2.97 5.68
N HIS A 376 4.91 2.44 5.44
CA HIS A 376 3.73 3.18 4.99
C HIS A 376 2.65 3.24 6.09
N ILE A 377 2.07 4.42 6.32
CA ILE A 377 1.13 4.65 7.43
C ILE A 377 -0.06 3.67 7.43
N ALA A 378 -0.59 3.32 6.26
CA ALA A 378 -1.78 2.48 6.17
C ALA A 378 -1.54 1.05 6.71
N ALA A 379 -0.31 0.54 6.56
CA ALA A 379 0.08 -0.74 7.15
C ALA A 379 0.19 -0.62 8.68
N GLN A 380 0.89 0.41 9.19
CA GLN A 380 1.00 0.59 10.65
C GLN A 380 -0.38 0.80 11.31
N VAL A 381 -1.25 1.63 10.73
CA VAL A 381 -2.58 1.92 11.28
C VAL A 381 -3.44 0.66 11.33
N ASN A 382 -3.49 -0.13 10.26
CA ASN A 382 -4.26 -1.38 10.23
C ASN A 382 -3.63 -2.48 11.11
N ASP A 383 -2.34 -2.74 10.93
CA ASP A 383 -1.66 -3.94 11.44
C ASP A 383 -1.14 -3.78 12.86
N MET A 384 -0.89 -2.55 13.33
CA MET A 384 -0.25 -2.26 14.62
C MET A 384 -1.11 -1.35 15.52
N TRP A 385 -1.54 -0.19 15.04
CA TRP A 385 -2.17 0.83 15.89
C TRP A 385 -3.64 0.55 16.20
N ILE A 386 -4.46 0.19 15.20
CA ILE A 386 -5.82 -0.34 15.41
C ILE A 386 -5.74 -1.70 16.11
N ALA A 387 -4.79 -2.55 15.73
CA ALA A 387 -4.61 -3.85 16.37
C ALA A 387 -4.36 -3.72 17.87
N MET A 388 -3.46 -2.83 18.29
CA MET A 388 -3.26 -2.46 19.69
C MET A 388 -4.55 -1.92 20.31
N ARG A 389 -5.17 -0.89 19.73
CA ARG A 389 -6.34 -0.24 20.34
C ARG A 389 -7.53 -1.19 20.59
N PHE A 390 -7.66 -2.25 19.80
CA PHE A 390 -8.73 -3.26 19.88
C PHE A 390 -8.25 -4.65 20.30
N ALA A 391 -7.01 -4.80 20.80
CA ALA A 391 -6.42 -6.08 21.18
C ALA A 391 -6.49 -7.19 20.10
N ALA A 392 -6.45 -6.82 18.82
CA ALA A 392 -6.50 -7.76 17.69
C ALA A 392 -5.21 -8.57 17.57
N VAL A 393 -5.27 -9.77 17.00
CA VAL A 393 -4.06 -10.55 16.71
C VAL A 393 -3.59 -10.31 15.26
N THR A 394 -2.33 -9.89 15.13
CA THR A 394 -1.67 -9.62 13.85
C THR A 394 -0.78 -10.80 13.45
N TYR A 395 -1.14 -11.44 12.34
CA TYR A 395 -0.36 -12.52 11.73
C TYR A 395 0.57 -11.97 10.64
N PHE A 396 1.87 -12.14 10.79
CA PHE A 396 2.85 -11.76 9.77
C PHE A 396 2.82 -12.76 8.60
N ALA A 397 2.71 -12.24 7.37
CA ALA A 397 2.87 -13.05 6.16
C ALA A 397 4.36 -13.27 5.83
N GLU A 398 4.65 -14.30 5.04
CA GLU A 398 6.01 -14.56 4.56
C GLU A 398 6.51 -13.45 3.62
N PRO A 399 7.83 -13.20 3.51
CA PRO A 399 8.38 -12.15 2.63
C PRO A 399 8.05 -12.29 1.13
N ASP A 400 7.54 -13.43 0.68
CA ASP A 400 7.06 -13.67 -0.69
C ASP A 400 5.53 -13.48 -0.85
N ALA A 401 4.84 -12.92 0.15
CA ALA A 401 3.39 -12.74 0.18
C ALA A 401 2.82 -12.14 -1.13
N LEU A 402 3.40 -11.03 -1.59
CA LEU A 402 2.99 -10.34 -2.83
C LEU A 402 3.33 -11.12 -4.10
N LYS A 403 4.37 -11.98 -4.05
CA LYS A 403 4.75 -12.86 -5.16
C LYS A 403 3.70 -13.95 -5.33
N GLY A 404 3.45 -14.75 -4.27
CA GLY A 404 2.48 -15.84 -4.30
C GLY A 404 1.87 -16.29 -2.97
N SER A 405 2.61 -16.29 -1.86
CA SER A 405 2.22 -17.00 -0.63
C SER A 405 1.06 -16.40 0.17
N LEU A 406 0.67 -15.15 -0.06
CA LEU A 406 -0.44 -14.50 0.66
C LEU A 406 -1.74 -15.31 0.59
N GLY A 407 -2.01 -15.96 -0.55
CA GLY A 407 -3.17 -16.84 -0.73
C GLY A 407 -3.09 -18.19 0.01
N THR A 408 -1.97 -18.48 0.67
CA THR A 408 -1.79 -19.56 1.64
C THR A 408 -1.99 -19.01 3.06
N THR A 409 -1.31 -17.90 3.41
CA THR A 409 -1.47 -17.21 4.70
C THR A 409 -2.94 -16.90 5.01
N LEU A 410 -3.71 -16.36 4.05
CA LEU A 410 -5.13 -16.05 4.25
C LEU A 410 -5.97 -17.30 4.58
N LYS A 411 -5.65 -18.47 4.00
CA LYS A 411 -6.38 -19.73 4.28
C LYS A 411 -6.03 -20.33 5.63
N GLU A 412 -4.80 -20.13 6.10
CA GLU A 412 -4.37 -20.57 7.44
C GLU A 412 -4.97 -19.67 8.54
N VAL A 413 -4.84 -18.34 8.37
CA VAL A 413 -5.21 -17.34 9.37
C VAL A 413 -6.72 -17.07 9.41
N ARG A 414 -7.36 -17.03 8.23
CA ARG A 414 -8.76 -16.65 8.01
C ARG A 414 -9.15 -15.36 8.75
N PRO A 415 -8.60 -14.20 8.35
CA PRO A 415 -8.76 -12.93 9.08
C PRO A 415 -10.22 -12.43 9.15
N THR A 416 -10.48 -11.53 10.09
CA THR A 416 -11.76 -10.82 10.25
C THR A 416 -11.75 -9.45 9.56
N SER A 417 -10.58 -8.86 9.36
CA SER A 417 -10.35 -7.65 8.56
C SER A 417 -9.14 -7.84 7.66
N PHE A 418 -9.24 -7.43 6.40
CA PHE A 418 -8.17 -7.56 5.41
C PHE A 418 -8.10 -6.31 4.53
N LEU A 419 -7.01 -5.57 4.65
CA LEU A 419 -6.69 -4.41 3.84
C LEU A 419 -5.83 -4.82 2.63
N GLY A 420 -6.32 -4.58 1.43
CA GLY A 420 -5.57 -4.78 0.19
C GLY A 420 -5.63 -3.56 -0.72
N VAL A 421 -4.49 -3.14 -1.24
CA VAL A 421 -4.44 -2.14 -2.33
C VAL A 421 -5.10 -2.68 -3.61
N PRO A 422 -5.61 -1.84 -4.53
CA PRO A 422 -6.40 -2.29 -5.69
C PRO A 422 -5.79 -3.44 -6.48
N ARG A 423 -4.48 -3.39 -6.78
CA ARG A 423 -3.75 -4.44 -7.51
C ARG A 423 -3.80 -5.83 -6.83
N VAL A 424 -3.98 -5.90 -5.50
CA VAL A 424 -4.16 -7.17 -4.78
C VAL A 424 -5.53 -7.76 -5.07
N TRP A 425 -6.58 -6.94 -5.02
CA TRP A 425 -7.94 -7.35 -5.37
C TRP A 425 -8.07 -7.75 -6.85
N GLU A 426 -7.45 -6.99 -7.76
CA GLU A 426 -7.33 -7.35 -9.18
C GLU A 426 -6.61 -8.70 -9.36
N LYS A 427 -5.44 -8.90 -8.75
CA LYS A 427 -4.68 -10.17 -8.82
C LYS A 427 -5.46 -11.37 -8.23
N MET A 428 -6.39 -11.13 -7.30
CA MET A 428 -7.36 -12.15 -6.85
C MET A 428 -8.47 -12.38 -7.91
N GLN A 429 -9.09 -11.32 -8.43
CA GLN A 429 -10.12 -11.36 -9.48
C GLN A 429 -9.64 -12.07 -10.76
N GLU A 430 -8.42 -11.76 -11.23
CA GLU A 430 -7.72 -12.43 -12.34
C GLU A 430 -7.62 -13.95 -12.10
N LYS A 431 -7.03 -14.36 -10.97
CA LYS A 431 -6.88 -15.78 -10.60
C LYS A 431 -8.24 -16.49 -10.50
N MET A 432 -9.26 -15.83 -9.96
CA MET A 432 -10.62 -16.38 -9.84
C MET A 432 -11.34 -16.46 -11.18
N LYS A 433 -11.20 -15.47 -12.08
CA LYS A 433 -11.66 -15.52 -13.48
C LYS A 433 -11.02 -16.72 -14.19
N ALA A 434 -9.71 -16.91 -14.07
CA ALA A 434 -8.97 -18.01 -14.69
C ALA A 434 -9.37 -19.41 -14.17
N ILE A 435 -9.64 -19.56 -12.87
CA ILE A 435 -10.17 -20.81 -12.29
C ILE A 435 -11.61 -21.06 -12.77
N GLY A 436 -12.43 -20.01 -12.84
CA GLY A 436 -13.80 -20.07 -13.38
C GLY A 436 -13.85 -20.50 -14.85
N ALA A 437 -12.92 -19.99 -15.67
CA ALA A 437 -12.83 -20.34 -17.10
C ALA A 437 -12.53 -21.84 -17.35
N LYS A 438 -11.82 -22.50 -16.41
CA LYS A 438 -11.52 -23.95 -16.46
C LYS A 438 -12.65 -24.84 -15.93
N SER A 439 -13.78 -24.27 -15.50
CA SER A 439 -14.91 -25.02 -14.94
C SER A 439 -15.88 -25.52 -16.02
N SER A 440 -16.49 -26.68 -15.80
CA SER A 440 -17.48 -27.24 -16.74
C SER A 440 -18.70 -26.32 -16.93
N GLY A 441 -19.31 -26.36 -18.11
CA GLY A 441 -20.37 -25.41 -18.50
C GLY A 441 -21.57 -25.34 -17.53
N MET A 442 -21.92 -26.44 -16.86
CA MET A 442 -22.93 -26.45 -15.81
C MET A 442 -22.47 -25.70 -14.54
N ARG A 443 -21.23 -25.91 -14.09
CA ARG A 443 -20.65 -25.14 -12.96
C ARG A 443 -20.55 -23.66 -13.30
N LYS A 444 -20.17 -23.31 -14.54
CA LYS A 444 -20.15 -21.92 -15.01
C LYS A 444 -21.54 -21.28 -14.93
N ARG A 445 -22.59 -21.91 -15.49
CA ARG A 445 -23.98 -21.41 -15.39
C ARG A 445 -24.44 -21.19 -13.94
N VAL A 446 -24.11 -22.10 -13.02
CA VAL A 446 -24.44 -21.94 -11.59
C VAL A 446 -23.67 -20.78 -10.94
N ALA A 447 -22.40 -20.60 -11.29
CA ALA A 447 -21.60 -19.47 -10.80
C ALA A 447 -22.09 -18.12 -11.35
N ASP A 448 -22.41 -18.04 -12.63
CA ASP A 448 -22.90 -16.82 -13.29
C ASP A 448 -24.29 -16.42 -12.75
N TRP A 449 -25.18 -17.39 -12.51
CA TRP A 449 -26.45 -17.17 -11.81
C TRP A 449 -26.26 -16.72 -10.36
N ALA A 450 -25.36 -17.36 -9.61
CA ALA A 450 -25.08 -16.95 -8.22
C ALA A 450 -24.54 -15.52 -8.16
N LYS A 451 -23.71 -15.11 -9.15
CA LYS A 451 -23.18 -13.75 -9.24
C LYS A 451 -24.25 -12.69 -9.48
N SER A 452 -25.24 -12.91 -10.35
CA SER A 452 -26.31 -11.92 -10.55
C SER A 452 -27.18 -11.76 -9.29
N ILE A 453 -27.49 -12.87 -8.61
CA ILE A 453 -28.16 -12.87 -7.31
C ILE A 453 -27.34 -12.13 -6.23
N GLY A 454 -26.02 -12.34 -6.19
CA GLY A 454 -25.12 -11.67 -5.26
C GLY A 454 -24.99 -10.17 -5.52
N LEU A 455 -24.89 -9.77 -6.80
CA LEU A 455 -24.76 -8.37 -7.19
C LEU A 455 -26.05 -7.58 -6.87
N GLN A 456 -27.22 -8.17 -7.18
CA GLN A 456 -28.51 -7.58 -6.82
C GLN A 456 -28.67 -7.45 -5.29
N ALA A 457 -28.28 -8.46 -4.52
CA ALA A 457 -28.33 -8.41 -3.05
C ALA A 457 -27.39 -7.32 -2.48
N SER A 458 -26.18 -7.19 -3.03
CA SER A 458 -25.20 -6.18 -2.61
C SER A 458 -25.64 -4.76 -2.96
N TYR A 459 -26.27 -4.53 -4.12
CA TYR A 459 -26.86 -3.24 -4.47
C TYR A 459 -28.07 -2.88 -3.58
N SER A 460 -28.95 -3.84 -3.27
CA SER A 460 -30.08 -3.61 -2.38
C SER A 460 -29.64 -3.32 -0.93
N ALA A 461 -28.55 -3.95 -0.46
CA ALA A 461 -27.91 -3.59 0.81
C ALA A 461 -27.30 -2.17 0.77
N MET A 462 -26.55 -1.82 -0.29
CA MET A 462 -25.95 -0.49 -0.49
C MET A 462 -27.00 0.64 -0.49
N ASN A 463 -28.19 0.38 -1.04
CA ASN A 463 -29.32 1.31 -1.06
C ASN A 463 -30.11 1.36 0.27
N GLY A 464 -29.77 0.54 1.27
CA GLY A 464 -30.50 0.42 2.54
C GLY A 464 -31.80 -0.39 2.49
N GLU A 465 -32.24 -0.81 1.30
CA GLU A 465 -33.44 -1.64 1.08
C GLU A 465 -33.33 -3.04 1.73
N ASN A 466 -32.12 -3.61 1.72
CA ASN A 466 -31.77 -4.92 2.29
C ASN A 466 -32.63 -6.11 1.79
N LEU A 467 -33.15 -6.04 0.56
CA LEU A 467 -33.98 -7.10 -0.03
C LEU A 467 -33.11 -8.22 -0.60
N LEU A 468 -33.26 -9.44 -0.06
CA LEU A 468 -32.56 -10.62 -0.57
C LEU A 468 -33.31 -11.23 -1.77
N PRO A 469 -32.67 -11.37 -2.95
CA PRO A 469 -33.32 -11.95 -4.13
C PRO A 469 -33.71 -13.41 -3.93
N TRP A 470 -34.77 -13.85 -4.64
CA TRP A 470 -35.20 -15.25 -4.61
C TRP A 470 -34.08 -16.19 -5.06
N GLY A 471 -33.75 -17.17 -4.22
CA GLY A 471 -32.62 -18.08 -4.44
C GLY A 471 -31.30 -17.67 -3.75
N PHE A 472 -31.22 -16.51 -3.08
CA PHE A 472 -30.01 -16.07 -2.36
C PHE A 472 -29.45 -17.12 -1.39
N MET A 473 -30.31 -17.78 -0.60
CA MET A 473 -29.89 -18.85 0.32
C MET A 473 -29.28 -20.07 -0.38
N LEU A 474 -29.67 -20.34 -1.63
CA LEU A 474 -29.09 -21.41 -2.45
C LEU A 474 -27.76 -20.95 -3.07
N ALA A 475 -27.67 -19.73 -3.60
CA ALA A 475 -26.42 -19.14 -4.10
C ALA A 475 -25.33 -19.06 -3.00
N ASN A 476 -25.72 -18.69 -1.77
CA ASN A 476 -24.85 -18.61 -0.61
C ASN A 476 -24.22 -19.95 -0.24
N ASN A 477 -25.02 -21.01 -0.15
CA ASN A 477 -24.54 -22.35 0.23
C ASN A 477 -23.87 -23.11 -0.94
N LEU A 478 -24.27 -22.88 -2.19
CA LEU A 478 -23.66 -23.52 -3.34
C LEU A 478 -22.34 -22.87 -3.78
N VAL A 479 -22.25 -21.54 -3.71
CA VAL A 479 -21.16 -20.73 -4.28
C VAL A 479 -20.47 -19.87 -3.23
N PHE A 480 -21.14 -18.85 -2.65
CA PHE A 480 -20.45 -17.79 -1.89
C PHE A 480 -19.58 -18.33 -0.76
N LYS A 481 -20.12 -19.14 0.17
CA LYS A 481 -19.35 -19.74 1.28
C LYS A 481 -18.11 -20.51 0.82
N LYS A 482 -18.19 -21.20 -0.33
CA LYS A 482 -17.06 -21.96 -0.89
C LYS A 482 -16.01 -21.05 -1.52
N VAL A 483 -16.44 -19.95 -2.14
CA VAL A 483 -15.53 -18.91 -2.65
C VAL A 483 -14.82 -18.21 -1.51
N HIS A 484 -15.55 -17.78 -0.47
CA HIS A 484 -14.99 -17.13 0.70
C HIS A 484 -13.97 -18.04 1.41
N TRP A 485 -14.33 -19.31 1.65
CA TRP A 485 -13.43 -20.30 2.23
C TRP A 485 -12.19 -20.56 1.35
N ALA A 486 -12.35 -20.66 0.03
CA ALA A 486 -11.23 -20.85 -0.89
C ALA A 486 -10.27 -19.64 -0.97
N LEU A 487 -10.73 -18.45 -0.57
CA LEU A 487 -9.90 -17.25 -0.40
C LEU A 487 -9.32 -17.10 1.01
N GLY A 488 -9.87 -17.81 2.00
CA GLY A 488 -9.60 -17.56 3.43
C GLY A 488 -10.34 -16.33 3.99
N LEU A 489 -11.36 -15.82 3.31
CA LEU A 489 -12.10 -14.61 3.69
C LEU A 489 -13.50 -14.92 4.25
N ASP A 490 -13.79 -16.17 4.64
CA ASP A 490 -15.10 -16.59 5.19
C ASP A 490 -15.40 -16.08 6.60
N ARG A 491 -14.39 -15.55 7.29
CA ARG A 491 -14.52 -14.79 8.55
C ARG A 491 -14.43 -13.28 8.34
N CYS A 492 -14.10 -12.81 7.14
CA CYS A 492 -13.76 -11.41 6.88
C CYS A 492 -15.03 -10.56 6.85
N ARG A 493 -15.18 -9.68 7.84
CA ARG A 493 -16.24 -8.67 7.94
C ARG A 493 -15.86 -7.41 7.14
N ASN A 494 -14.57 -7.06 7.14
CA ASN A 494 -14.03 -5.82 6.59
C ASN A 494 -13.00 -6.11 5.49
N CYS A 495 -13.46 -6.19 4.24
CA CYS A 495 -12.61 -6.23 3.06
C CYS A 495 -12.29 -4.78 2.64
N LEU A 496 -11.13 -4.26 3.04
CA LEU A 496 -10.76 -2.86 2.87
C LEU A 496 -9.87 -2.63 1.65
N THR A 497 -10.00 -1.48 1.00
CA THR A 497 -9.11 -1.03 -0.10
C THR A 497 -8.85 0.47 -0.04
N GLY A 498 -7.77 0.94 -0.65
CA GLY A 498 -7.38 2.35 -0.65
C GLY A 498 -5.93 2.55 -1.13
N ALA A 499 -5.39 3.75 -0.86
CA ALA A 499 -4.08 4.25 -1.32
C ALA A 499 -3.90 4.41 -2.85
N ALA A 500 -4.80 3.87 -3.66
CA ALA A 500 -4.94 4.16 -5.09
C ALA A 500 -6.41 3.95 -5.52
N PRO A 501 -6.86 4.53 -6.66
CA PRO A 501 -8.19 4.27 -7.22
C PRO A 501 -8.41 2.78 -7.55
N ILE A 502 -9.66 2.32 -7.45
CA ILE A 502 -10.08 0.95 -7.81
C ILE A 502 -11.17 0.97 -8.87
N THR A 503 -11.10 0.03 -9.83
CA THR A 503 -12.06 0.02 -10.94
C THR A 503 -13.46 -0.41 -10.50
N LYS A 504 -14.50 0.15 -11.14
CA LYS A 504 -15.89 -0.28 -10.94
C LYS A 504 -16.09 -1.77 -11.23
N GLU A 505 -15.39 -2.34 -12.23
CA GLU A 505 -15.49 -3.77 -12.55
C GLU A 505 -15.01 -4.64 -11.39
N THR A 506 -13.93 -4.24 -10.70
CA THR A 506 -13.43 -4.94 -9.51
C THR A 506 -14.42 -4.83 -8.35
N LEU A 507 -14.96 -3.63 -8.07
CA LEU A 507 -15.98 -3.46 -7.03
C LEU A 507 -17.23 -4.33 -7.30
N GLU A 508 -17.79 -4.28 -8.51
CA GLU A 508 -18.95 -5.10 -8.89
C GLU A 508 -18.64 -6.60 -8.90
N TYR A 509 -17.42 -7.01 -9.28
CA TYR A 509 -16.99 -8.41 -9.23
C TYR A 509 -17.05 -8.96 -7.80
N PHE A 510 -16.48 -8.26 -6.83
CA PHE A 510 -16.46 -8.70 -5.44
C PHE A 510 -17.83 -8.53 -4.75
N MET A 511 -18.60 -7.49 -5.07
CA MET A 511 -20.03 -7.37 -4.70
C MET A 511 -20.87 -8.54 -5.25
N SER A 512 -20.60 -9.03 -6.47
CA SER A 512 -21.30 -10.19 -7.05
C SER A 512 -21.05 -11.50 -6.29
N LEU A 513 -19.98 -11.55 -5.51
CA LEU A 513 -19.61 -12.68 -4.64
C LEU A 513 -20.04 -12.46 -3.18
N ARG A 514 -20.78 -11.37 -2.90
CA ARG A 514 -21.16 -10.87 -1.57
C ARG A 514 -19.95 -10.65 -0.63
N LEU A 515 -18.81 -10.24 -1.21
CA LEU A 515 -17.66 -9.66 -0.51
C LEU A 515 -17.52 -8.19 -0.96
N PRO A 516 -18.41 -7.26 -0.58
CA PRO A 516 -18.23 -5.85 -0.93
C PRO A 516 -16.86 -5.36 -0.45
N LEU A 517 -16.15 -4.64 -1.32
CA LEU A 517 -14.90 -3.97 -0.95
C LEU A 517 -15.25 -2.57 -0.45
N TYR A 518 -14.68 -2.18 0.68
CA TYR A 518 -14.91 -0.89 1.31
C TYR A 518 -13.70 0.01 1.08
N GLU A 519 -13.92 1.12 0.37
CA GLU A 519 -12.88 2.10 0.07
C GLU A 519 -12.55 2.98 1.29
N LEU A 520 -11.27 3.29 1.43
CA LEU A 520 -10.67 4.19 2.42
C LEU A 520 -9.90 5.29 1.67
N TYR A 521 -10.00 6.55 2.12
CA TYR A 521 -9.19 7.64 1.59
C TYR A 521 -8.58 8.49 2.71
N GLY A 522 -7.38 9.00 2.43
CA GLY A 522 -6.49 9.71 3.34
C GLY A 522 -5.02 9.52 2.91
N MET A 523 -4.12 10.19 3.61
CA MET A 523 -2.69 10.30 3.29
C MET A 523 -1.82 10.16 4.55
N SER A 524 -0.50 10.22 4.43
CA SER A 524 0.39 10.14 5.61
C SER A 524 0.24 11.36 6.50
N GLU A 525 0.10 12.53 5.86
CA GLU A 525 -0.17 13.83 6.45
C GLU A 525 -1.55 13.88 7.18
N SER A 526 -2.43 12.91 6.96
CA SER A 526 -3.67 12.70 7.71
C SER A 526 -3.68 11.42 8.57
N THR A 527 -2.50 10.88 8.92
CA THR A 527 -2.33 9.68 9.76
C THR A 527 -3.09 8.44 9.23
N GLY A 528 -3.23 8.32 7.91
CA GLY A 528 -4.13 7.34 7.29
C GLY A 528 -5.54 7.90 7.06
N PRO A 529 -6.61 7.16 7.37
CA PRO A 529 -7.94 7.42 6.81
C PRO A 529 -8.60 8.71 7.32
N HIS A 530 -8.95 9.59 6.39
CA HIS A 530 -9.88 10.71 6.57
C HIS A 530 -11.34 10.27 6.34
N THR A 531 -11.58 9.39 5.36
CA THR A 531 -12.89 8.79 5.07
C THR A 531 -12.84 7.26 5.00
N ILE A 532 -13.93 6.61 5.39
CA ILE A 532 -14.06 5.15 5.52
C ILE A 532 -15.43 4.69 4.99
N SER A 533 -15.45 3.64 4.17
CA SER A 533 -16.65 2.83 3.91
C SER A 533 -16.74 1.62 4.86
N TRP A 534 -17.95 1.13 5.14
CA TRP A 534 -18.20 -0.11 5.89
C TRP A 534 -19.58 -0.70 5.57
N GLU A 535 -19.93 -1.90 6.07
CA GLU A 535 -21.12 -2.66 5.63
C GLU A 535 -22.43 -1.86 5.66
N ASN A 536 -22.60 -0.95 6.62
CA ASN A 536 -23.81 -0.12 6.76
C ASN A 536 -23.70 1.28 6.12
N ASN A 537 -22.52 1.69 5.66
CA ASN A 537 -22.29 2.93 4.92
C ASN A 537 -21.16 2.69 3.89
N PHE A 538 -21.52 2.15 2.73
CA PHE A 538 -20.66 2.12 1.55
C PHE A 538 -21.47 2.53 0.33
N LYS A 539 -20.80 3.07 -0.70
CA LYS A 539 -21.41 3.43 -1.98
C LYS A 539 -20.34 3.27 -3.06
N ILE A 540 -20.71 2.62 -4.16
CA ILE A 540 -19.76 2.24 -5.21
C ILE A 540 -19.08 3.48 -5.83
N MET A 541 -17.76 3.41 -6.04
CA MET A 541 -16.88 4.53 -6.44
C MET A 541 -16.75 5.68 -5.43
N SER A 542 -17.25 5.52 -4.20
CA SER A 542 -17.08 6.51 -3.13
C SER A 542 -16.07 6.02 -2.10
N CYS A 543 -15.23 6.93 -1.61
CA CYS A 543 -14.25 6.64 -0.56
C CYS A 543 -14.88 6.62 0.84
N GLY A 544 -16.20 6.43 0.93
CA GLY A 544 -16.95 6.35 2.18
C GLY A 544 -17.31 7.71 2.77
N LYS A 545 -17.39 7.77 4.11
CA LYS A 545 -17.79 8.94 4.88
C LYS A 545 -16.69 9.41 5.83
N VAL A 546 -16.70 10.70 6.13
CA VAL A 546 -15.76 11.38 7.04
C VAL A 546 -15.70 10.67 8.40
N VAL A 547 -14.49 10.41 8.89
CA VAL A 547 -14.25 9.80 10.20
C VAL A 547 -14.82 10.69 11.30
N ASN A 548 -15.55 10.07 12.25
CA ASN A 548 -16.23 10.78 13.33
C ASN A 548 -15.27 11.67 14.15
N GLY A 549 -15.43 12.99 14.03
CA GLY A 549 -14.58 13.99 14.69
C GLY A 549 -13.56 14.68 13.76
N CYS A 550 -13.45 14.24 12.50
CA CYS A 550 -12.86 15.02 11.41
C CYS A 550 -13.92 15.91 10.74
N GLN A 551 -13.47 16.86 9.93
CA GLN A 551 -14.29 17.70 9.05
C GLN A 551 -13.62 17.80 7.68
N THR A 552 -14.42 18.02 6.63
CA THR A 552 -13.94 18.19 5.26
C THR A 552 -14.44 19.51 4.69
N LYS A 553 -13.53 20.29 4.09
CA LYS A 553 -13.83 21.48 3.28
C LYS A 553 -13.57 21.12 1.82
N LEU A 554 -14.40 21.64 0.92
CA LEU A 554 -14.11 21.63 -0.52
C LEU A 554 -13.68 23.06 -0.88
N ASP A 555 -12.39 23.27 -1.14
CA ASP A 555 -11.89 24.59 -1.52
C ASP A 555 -12.09 24.84 -3.03
N LYS A 556 -12.45 26.09 -3.35
CA LYS A 556 -12.74 26.59 -4.72
C LYS A 556 -13.57 25.61 -5.59
N PRO A 557 -14.76 25.16 -5.14
CA PRO A 557 -15.56 24.20 -5.90
C PRO A 557 -16.07 24.78 -7.23
N ASP A 558 -16.09 23.94 -8.27
CA ASP A 558 -16.61 24.26 -9.60
C ASP A 558 -18.16 24.15 -9.70
N GLU A 559 -18.70 24.41 -10.90
CA GLU A 559 -20.15 24.35 -11.18
C GLU A 559 -20.75 22.93 -10.99
N ASP A 560 -19.93 21.88 -11.11
CA ASP A 560 -20.29 20.48 -10.87
C ASP A 560 -20.08 20.06 -9.38
N GLY A 561 -19.65 21.00 -8.53
CA GLY A 561 -19.40 20.82 -7.10
C GLY A 561 -18.06 20.18 -6.74
N ASN A 562 -17.14 20.00 -7.69
CA ASN A 562 -15.81 19.44 -7.42
C ASN A 562 -14.88 20.55 -6.91
N GLY A 563 -14.29 20.37 -5.72
CA GLY A 563 -13.26 21.27 -5.16
C GLY A 563 -12.05 20.49 -4.65
N GLU A 564 -11.01 21.19 -4.20
CA GLU A 564 -9.91 20.53 -3.49
C GLU A 564 -10.38 20.00 -2.14
N ILE A 565 -10.05 18.74 -1.84
CA ILE A 565 -10.48 18.09 -0.60
C ILE A 565 -9.54 18.50 0.54
N CYS A 566 -9.99 19.42 1.39
CA CYS A 566 -9.22 19.88 2.54
C CYS A 566 -9.67 19.16 3.83
N PHE A 567 -8.72 18.64 4.62
CA PHE A 567 -9.00 17.88 5.85
C PHE A 567 -8.80 18.72 7.12
N TRP A 568 -9.64 18.49 8.12
CA TRP A 568 -9.44 18.98 9.49
C TRP A 568 -9.77 17.90 10.51
N GLY A 569 -9.07 17.89 11.65
CA GLY A 569 -9.28 16.96 12.77
C GLY A 569 -7.98 16.42 13.37
N ARG A 570 -8.05 15.70 14.48
CA ARG A 570 -6.87 15.21 15.25
C ARG A 570 -5.96 14.23 14.52
N HIS A 571 -6.38 13.68 13.39
CA HIS A 571 -5.54 12.91 12.48
C HIS A 571 -4.58 13.75 11.61
N VAL A 572 -4.73 15.08 11.52
CA VAL A 572 -3.84 15.94 10.71
C VAL A 572 -2.48 16.02 11.41
N PHE A 573 -1.41 15.73 10.67
CA PHE A 573 -0.02 15.70 11.12
C PHE A 573 0.46 16.97 11.83
N MET A 574 1.61 16.86 12.50
CA MET A 574 2.28 18.01 13.10
C MET A 574 2.93 18.91 12.04
N GLY A 575 3.44 18.31 10.96
CA GLY A 575 4.17 19.00 9.88
C GLY A 575 5.22 18.07 9.26
N TYR A 576 6.05 18.61 8.36
CA TYR A 576 7.20 17.89 7.82
C TYR A 576 8.48 18.23 8.61
N LEU A 577 9.26 17.21 8.95
CA LEU A 577 10.49 17.33 9.73
C LEU A 577 11.57 18.13 8.98
N ASN A 578 12.04 19.21 9.63
CA ASN A 578 13.02 20.17 9.12
C ASN A 578 12.57 20.95 7.85
N GLU A 579 11.29 20.88 7.47
CA GLU A 579 10.75 21.35 6.19
C GLU A 579 9.57 22.34 6.40
N PRO A 580 9.83 23.57 6.90
CA PRO A 580 8.80 24.57 7.22
C PRO A 580 8.02 25.05 5.99
N GLU A 581 8.72 25.43 4.91
CA GLU A 581 8.09 25.91 3.68
C GLU A 581 7.11 24.87 3.10
N LYS A 582 7.46 23.58 3.17
CA LYS A 582 6.57 22.49 2.72
C LYS A 582 5.40 22.24 3.66
N THR A 583 5.52 22.61 4.93
CA THR A 583 4.44 22.50 5.91
C THR A 583 3.43 23.63 5.70
N ASP A 584 3.90 24.85 5.48
CA ASP A 584 3.06 26.02 5.17
C ASP A 584 2.48 25.97 3.74
N GLU A 585 3.10 25.23 2.80
CA GLU A 585 2.49 24.87 1.50
C GLU A 585 1.32 23.88 1.63
N ALA A 586 1.24 23.11 2.73
CA ALA A 586 0.26 22.04 2.91
C ALA A 586 -0.88 22.41 3.88
N LEU A 587 -0.70 23.44 4.70
CA LEU A 587 -1.65 23.89 5.72
C LEU A 587 -2.06 25.35 5.48
N ASP A 588 -3.36 25.61 5.41
CA ASP A 588 -3.85 26.99 5.34
C ASP A 588 -3.81 27.71 6.70
N GLN A 589 -4.09 29.02 6.70
CA GLN A 589 -4.05 29.87 7.90
C GLN A 589 -5.11 29.49 8.97
N GLU A 590 -6.12 28.68 8.61
CA GLU A 590 -7.10 28.11 9.54
C GLU A 590 -6.66 26.73 10.07
N GLY A 591 -5.60 26.14 9.49
CA GLY A 591 -5.03 24.85 9.84
C GLY A 591 -5.69 23.65 9.15
N TRP A 592 -6.37 23.85 8.01
CA TRP A 592 -6.80 22.75 7.13
C TRP A 592 -5.63 22.21 6.31
N LEU A 593 -5.57 20.89 6.16
CA LEU A 593 -4.62 20.20 5.29
C LEU A 593 -5.18 20.11 3.87
N HIS A 594 -4.50 20.71 2.90
CA HIS A 594 -4.78 20.57 1.48
C HIS A 594 -4.23 19.23 0.97
N SER A 595 -5.09 18.35 0.45
CA SER A 595 -4.64 17.02 -0.01
C SER A 595 -3.96 17.04 -1.38
N GLY A 596 -4.21 18.06 -2.21
CA GLY A 596 -3.86 18.09 -3.62
C GLY A 596 -4.80 17.28 -4.52
N ASP A 597 -5.84 16.64 -3.97
CA ASP A 597 -6.82 15.84 -4.71
C ASP A 597 -8.15 16.59 -4.86
N LEU A 598 -8.85 16.38 -5.97
CA LEU A 598 -10.17 16.96 -6.25
C LEU A 598 -11.28 15.96 -5.93
N GLY A 599 -12.41 16.45 -5.43
CA GLY A 599 -13.58 15.61 -5.19
C GLY A 599 -14.82 16.37 -4.78
N LYS A 600 -15.88 15.63 -4.49
CA LYS A 600 -17.17 16.17 -4.02
C LYS A 600 -17.93 15.22 -3.12
N HIS A 601 -18.81 15.79 -2.30
CA HIS A 601 -19.80 15.05 -1.53
C HIS A 601 -21.10 14.87 -2.33
N ASP A 602 -21.76 13.74 -2.13
CA ASP A 602 -23.16 13.58 -2.55
C ASP A 602 -24.16 13.98 -1.45
N LYS A 603 -25.45 13.96 -1.80
CA LYS A 603 -26.57 14.24 -0.89
C LYS A 603 -26.66 13.33 0.36
N ASP A 604 -25.95 12.21 0.36
CA ASP A 604 -25.93 11.21 1.45
C ASP A 604 -24.63 11.32 2.29
N ASN A 605 -23.82 12.35 2.02
CA ASN A 605 -22.49 12.65 2.57
C ASN A 605 -21.41 11.59 2.31
N PHE A 606 -21.48 10.87 1.17
CA PHE A 606 -20.35 10.08 0.66
C PHE A 606 -19.39 10.98 -0.14
N LEU A 607 -18.09 10.81 0.07
CA LEU A 607 -17.04 11.52 -0.66
C LEU A 607 -16.60 10.74 -1.90
N PHE A 608 -16.51 11.43 -3.04
CA PHE A 608 -16.02 10.91 -4.32
C PHE A 608 -14.79 11.71 -4.76
N ILE A 609 -13.68 11.03 -5.04
CA ILE A 609 -12.50 11.64 -5.67
C ILE A 609 -12.75 11.70 -7.18
N THR A 610 -12.47 12.84 -7.81
CA THR A 610 -12.71 13.08 -9.25
C THR A 610 -11.43 13.37 -10.04
N GLY A 611 -10.31 13.58 -9.35
CA GLY A 611 -8.99 13.76 -9.96
C GLY A 611 -7.96 14.24 -8.95
N ARG A 612 -6.79 14.66 -9.44
CA ARG A 612 -5.71 15.20 -8.61
C ARG A 612 -5.06 16.40 -9.27
N ILE A 613 -4.88 17.48 -8.52
CA ILE A 613 -4.47 18.80 -9.05
C ILE A 613 -3.11 18.73 -9.75
N LYS A 614 -2.15 17.98 -9.19
CA LYS A 614 -0.80 17.80 -9.76
C LYS A 614 -0.73 16.78 -10.90
N GLU A 615 -1.83 16.09 -11.21
CA GLU A 615 -1.95 15.10 -12.29
C GLU A 615 -2.96 15.56 -13.37
N LEU A 616 -3.64 16.69 -13.18
CA LEU A 616 -4.40 17.36 -14.24
C LEU A 616 -3.45 17.76 -15.37
N ILE A 617 -3.67 17.19 -16.55
CA ILE A 617 -3.01 17.64 -17.78
C ILE A 617 -3.61 18.99 -18.17
N ILE A 618 -2.80 20.05 -18.18
CA ILE A 618 -3.21 21.35 -18.71
C ILE A 618 -2.62 21.47 -20.11
N THR A 619 -3.45 21.27 -21.13
CA THR A 619 -2.95 21.31 -22.52
C THR A 619 -2.45 22.71 -22.91
N ALA A 620 -1.70 22.81 -24.01
CA ALA A 620 -1.29 24.11 -24.58
C ALA A 620 -2.47 25.02 -24.99
N GLY A 621 -3.71 24.51 -25.01
CA GLY A 621 -4.93 25.29 -25.19
C GLY A 621 -5.60 25.75 -23.89
N GLY A 622 -5.07 25.39 -22.72
CA GLY A 622 -5.70 25.64 -21.42
C GLY A 622 -6.83 24.67 -21.06
N GLU A 623 -6.98 23.55 -21.78
CA GLU A 623 -7.94 22.50 -21.43
C GLU A 623 -7.38 21.70 -20.25
N ASN A 624 -8.07 21.71 -19.10
CA ASN A 624 -7.75 20.89 -17.93
C ASN A 624 -8.36 19.48 -18.10
N ILE A 625 -7.53 18.44 -18.07
CA ILE A 625 -7.92 17.06 -18.39
C ILE A 625 -7.47 16.10 -17.27
N PRO A 626 -8.41 15.44 -16.54
CA PRO A 626 -8.06 14.39 -15.60
C PRO A 626 -7.69 13.09 -16.37
N PRO A 627 -6.50 12.50 -16.13
CA PRO A 627 -6.01 11.38 -16.93
C PRO A 627 -6.67 10.04 -16.56
N VAL A 628 -6.83 9.74 -15.27
CA VAL A 628 -7.28 8.42 -14.77
C VAL A 628 -8.62 7.95 -15.39
N PRO A 629 -9.68 8.77 -15.52
CA PRO A 629 -10.92 8.35 -16.17
C PRO A 629 -10.77 7.97 -17.65
N ILE A 630 -9.73 8.50 -18.32
CA ILE A 630 -9.40 8.21 -19.72
C ILE A 630 -8.57 6.92 -19.80
N GLU A 631 -7.61 6.75 -18.90
CA GLU A 631 -6.75 5.56 -18.79
C GLU A 631 -7.55 4.29 -18.46
N ASP A 632 -8.44 4.36 -17.47
CA ASP A 632 -9.29 3.23 -17.09
C ASP A 632 -10.29 2.86 -18.19
N ALA A 633 -10.83 3.84 -18.92
CA ALA A 633 -11.68 3.56 -20.08
C ALA A 633 -10.94 2.79 -21.19
N VAL A 634 -9.67 3.15 -21.48
CA VAL A 634 -8.82 2.41 -22.43
C VAL A 634 -8.56 0.98 -21.95
N LYS A 635 -8.23 0.80 -20.67
CA LYS A 635 -8.00 -0.51 -20.05
C LYS A 635 -9.25 -1.40 -20.11
N ALA A 636 -10.45 -0.83 -19.93
CA ALA A 636 -11.71 -1.57 -19.97
C ALA A 636 -12.05 -2.11 -21.37
N GLU A 637 -11.92 -1.27 -22.41
CA GLU A 637 -12.20 -1.68 -23.80
C GLU A 637 -11.12 -2.61 -24.38
N THR A 638 -9.88 -2.51 -23.89
CA THR A 638 -8.70 -3.08 -24.56
C THR A 638 -7.97 -4.13 -23.72
N ALA A 639 -8.59 -5.30 -23.55
CA ALA A 639 -8.20 -6.33 -22.56
C ALA A 639 -6.75 -6.89 -22.62
N ILE A 640 -5.95 -6.58 -23.65
CA ILE A 640 -4.50 -6.89 -23.72
C ILE A 640 -3.61 -5.90 -22.95
N ILE A 641 -4.12 -4.69 -22.68
CA ILE A 641 -3.41 -3.64 -21.94
C ILE A 641 -3.34 -4.01 -20.46
N SER A 642 -2.18 -3.79 -19.85
CA SER A 642 -1.91 -3.94 -18.42
C SER A 642 -2.01 -2.59 -17.72
N ASN A 643 -1.25 -1.60 -18.20
CA ASN A 643 -1.28 -0.21 -17.73
C ASN A 643 -1.42 0.74 -18.93
N ALA A 644 -2.10 1.86 -18.70
CA ALA A 644 -2.16 2.99 -19.60
C ALA A 644 -1.76 4.25 -18.80
N MET A 645 -0.98 5.13 -19.40
CA MET A 645 -0.57 6.41 -18.82
C MET A 645 -0.74 7.51 -19.87
N LEU A 646 -1.62 8.47 -19.59
CA LEU A 646 -1.92 9.59 -20.47
C LEU A 646 -0.85 10.68 -20.32
N LEU A 647 -0.43 11.25 -21.44
CA LEU A 647 0.62 12.26 -21.51
C LEU A 647 0.11 13.45 -22.33
N GLY A 648 0.41 14.69 -21.91
CA GLY A 648 -0.09 15.87 -22.61
C GLY A 648 0.06 17.22 -21.94
N ASP A 649 0.62 17.30 -20.73
CA ASP A 649 0.76 18.57 -20.02
C ASP A 649 1.61 19.56 -20.84
N LYS A 650 1.08 20.76 -21.05
CA LYS A 650 1.60 21.84 -21.90
C LYS A 650 1.81 21.46 -23.38
N LEU A 651 1.29 20.31 -23.83
CA LEU A 651 1.33 19.86 -25.23
C LEU A 651 0.06 20.23 -26.01
N LYS A 652 0.16 20.25 -27.34
CA LYS A 652 -0.96 20.56 -28.26
C LYS A 652 -1.91 19.37 -28.52
N PHE A 653 -1.58 18.19 -28.02
CA PHE A 653 -2.31 16.95 -28.20
C PHE A 653 -2.03 16.01 -27.03
N LEU A 654 -2.89 15.00 -26.86
CA LEU A 654 -2.68 13.91 -25.91
C LEU A 654 -1.96 12.75 -26.62
N SER A 655 -0.95 12.20 -25.93
CA SER A 655 -0.31 10.92 -26.24
C SER A 655 -0.64 9.92 -25.12
N MET A 656 -0.33 8.64 -25.33
CA MET A 656 -0.53 7.65 -24.27
C MET A 656 0.52 6.54 -24.36
N MET A 657 1.19 6.29 -23.23
CA MET A 657 2.11 5.17 -23.06
C MET A 657 1.32 3.95 -22.58
N LEU A 658 1.56 2.80 -23.21
CA LEU A 658 0.88 1.54 -22.89
C LEU A 658 1.88 0.43 -22.56
N THR A 659 1.51 -0.46 -21.65
CA THR A 659 2.22 -1.74 -21.42
C THR A 659 1.27 -2.91 -21.61
N LEU A 660 1.74 -4.00 -22.24
CA LEU A 660 0.93 -5.20 -22.47
C LEU A 660 0.90 -6.11 -21.22
N LYS A 661 -0.12 -6.98 -21.13
CA LYS A 661 -0.22 -7.98 -20.04
C LYS A 661 0.74 -9.15 -20.27
N CYS A 662 1.92 -9.05 -19.67
CA CYS A 662 2.92 -10.12 -19.66
C CYS A 662 2.86 -11.01 -18.41
N VAL A 663 3.40 -12.22 -18.52
CA VAL A 663 3.69 -13.13 -17.41
C VAL A 663 4.73 -12.47 -16.50
N VAL A 664 4.67 -12.74 -15.20
CA VAL A 664 5.57 -12.18 -14.17
C VAL A 664 6.41 -13.32 -13.59
N ASP A 665 7.70 -13.09 -13.39
CA ASP A 665 8.66 -14.07 -12.86
C ASP A 665 8.53 -14.25 -11.32
N ASP A 666 9.29 -15.19 -10.77
CA ASP A 666 9.34 -15.46 -9.32
C ASP A 666 9.95 -14.30 -8.50
N ASN A 667 10.53 -13.29 -9.15
CA ASN A 667 11.01 -12.07 -8.51
C ASN A 667 9.96 -10.96 -8.44
N GLY A 668 8.97 -10.98 -9.33
CA GLY A 668 7.95 -9.95 -9.46
C GLY A 668 8.16 -9.02 -10.67
N TYR A 669 9.14 -9.31 -11.53
CA TYR A 669 9.38 -8.56 -12.77
C TYR A 669 8.55 -9.16 -13.93
N PRO A 670 7.96 -8.34 -14.80
CA PRO A 670 7.34 -8.85 -16.01
C PRO A 670 8.41 -9.45 -16.94
N THR A 671 8.07 -10.57 -17.55
CA THR A 671 8.81 -11.21 -18.64
C THR A 671 8.35 -10.67 -19.99
N ASP A 672 8.97 -11.10 -21.07
CA ASP A 672 8.51 -10.81 -22.43
C ASP A 672 7.27 -11.65 -22.85
N GLU A 673 6.94 -12.72 -22.13
CA GLU A 673 5.87 -13.66 -22.51
C GLU A 673 4.47 -13.09 -22.21
N LEU A 674 3.52 -13.22 -23.13
CA LEU A 674 2.16 -12.72 -22.96
C LEU A 674 1.34 -13.61 -22.01
N THR A 675 0.52 -12.98 -21.16
CA THR A 675 -0.45 -13.70 -20.31
C THR A 675 -1.46 -14.51 -21.16
N PRO A 676 -2.09 -15.56 -20.60
CA PRO A 676 -3.17 -16.28 -21.27
C PRO A 676 -4.35 -15.39 -21.74
N GLU A 677 -4.59 -14.26 -21.07
CA GLU A 677 -5.60 -13.27 -21.49
C GLU A 677 -5.16 -12.51 -22.74
N ALA A 678 -3.91 -12.03 -22.76
CA ALA A 678 -3.31 -11.38 -23.93
C ALA A 678 -3.20 -12.34 -25.13
N LEU A 679 -2.74 -13.57 -24.91
CA LEU A 679 -2.69 -14.62 -25.93
C LEU A 679 -4.07 -14.88 -26.55
N ALA A 680 -5.13 -14.96 -25.73
CA ALA A 680 -6.49 -15.12 -26.22
C ALA A 680 -6.98 -13.89 -27.02
N PHE A 681 -6.63 -12.68 -26.60
CA PHE A 681 -6.95 -11.44 -27.32
C PHE A 681 -6.27 -11.39 -28.71
N CYS A 682 -5.01 -11.83 -28.80
CA CYS A 682 -4.25 -11.97 -30.05
C CYS A 682 -4.87 -13.03 -30.97
N GLN A 683 -5.11 -14.24 -30.45
CA GLN A 683 -5.65 -15.37 -31.23
C GLN A 683 -7.04 -15.06 -31.80
N GLN A 684 -7.90 -14.36 -31.06
CA GLN A 684 -9.20 -13.87 -31.55
C GLN A 684 -9.10 -12.92 -32.76
N ARG A 685 -7.93 -12.31 -32.98
CA ARG A 685 -7.63 -11.37 -34.07
C ARG A 685 -6.73 -12.00 -35.15
N GLY A 686 -6.46 -13.30 -35.07
CA GLY A 686 -5.58 -14.02 -35.99
C GLY A 686 -4.08 -13.81 -35.73
N VAL A 687 -3.73 -13.15 -34.62
CA VAL A 687 -2.34 -12.82 -34.28
C VAL A 687 -1.73 -13.97 -33.47
N MET A 688 -0.63 -14.52 -33.98
CA MET A 688 0.06 -15.67 -33.38
C MET A 688 1.24 -15.28 -32.47
N ALA A 689 1.46 -13.99 -32.24
CA ALA A 689 2.50 -13.50 -31.34
C ALA A 689 2.29 -14.03 -29.92
N THR A 690 3.38 -14.50 -29.32
CA THR A 690 3.45 -15.04 -27.95
C THR A 690 4.16 -14.11 -26.98
N LYS A 691 4.84 -13.08 -27.49
CA LYS A 691 5.63 -12.12 -26.71
C LYS A 691 5.24 -10.67 -26.95
N ALA A 692 5.52 -9.79 -25.99
CA ALA A 692 5.32 -8.37 -26.14
C ALA A 692 6.28 -7.77 -27.18
N SER A 693 7.56 -8.16 -27.15
CA SER A 693 8.57 -7.74 -28.12
C SER A 693 8.18 -8.07 -29.56
N GLU A 694 7.54 -9.22 -29.80
CA GLU A 694 7.04 -9.64 -31.12
C GLU A 694 5.97 -8.66 -31.65
N ILE A 695 5.00 -8.26 -30.80
CA ILE A 695 3.95 -7.29 -31.15
C ILE A 695 4.54 -5.89 -31.40
N ILE A 696 5.45 -5.45 -30.53
CA ILE A 696 6.08 -4.11 -30.59
C ILE A 696 6.98 -3.99 -31.83
N ALA A 697 7.83 -4.98 -32.10
CA ALA A 697 8.78 -4.96 -33.21
C ALA A 697 8.10 -5.12 -34.58
N SER A 698 7.02 -5.93 -34.66
CA SER A 698 6.22 -6.06 -35.89
C SER A 698 5.25 -4.90 -36.12
N LYS A 699 4.93 -4.13 -35.08
CA LYS A 699 3.81 -3.17 -35.02
C LYS A 699 2.51 -3.80 -35.52
N ASP A 700 2.15 -4.97 -34.97
CA ASP A 700 1.08 -5.83 -35.50
C ASP A 700 -0.20 -5.02 -35.82
N PRO A 701 -0.62 -4.93 -37.10
CA PRO A 701 -1.72 -4.06 -37.50
C PRO A 701 -3.06 -4.41 -36.87
N ALA A 702 -3.31 -5.66 -36.47
CA ALA A 702 -4.57 -6.07 -35.85
C ALA A 702 -4.59 -5.74 -34.34
N ILE A 703 -3.45 -5.84 -33.65
CA ILE A 703 -3.32 -5.39 -32.25
C ILE A 703 -3.35 -3.86 -32.16
N TYR A 704 -2.52 -3.17 -32.96
CA TYR A 704 -2.48 -1.70 -32.96
C TYR A 704 -3.82 -1.10 -33.38
N LYS A 705 -4.51 -1.69 -34.36
CA LYS A 705 -5.88 -1.27 -34.70
C LYS A 705 -6.84 -1.48 -33.53
N ALA A 706 -6.82 -2.64 -32.87
CA ALA A 706 -7.73 -2.90 -31.75
C ALA A 706 -7.48 -1.98 -30.54
N ILE A 707 -6.23 -1.58 -30.31
CA ILE A 707 -5.86 -0.54 -29.34
C ILE A 707 -6.45 0.82 -29.77
N GLN A 708 -6.26 1.22 -31.04
CA GLN A 708 -6.80 2.47 -31.57
C GLN A 708 -8.34 2.51 -31.51
N GLU A 709 -9.02 1.41 -31.82
CA GLU A 709 -10.48 1.29 -31.66
C GLU A 709 -10.91 1.46 -30.19
N GLY A 710 -10.21 0.87 -29.22
CA GLY A 710 -10.47 1.09 -27.79
C GLY A 710 -10.17 2.52 -27.30
N ILE A 711 -9.23 3.21 -27.94
CA ILE A 711 -8.95 4.65 -27.73
C ILE A 711 -10.05 5.54 -28.32
N GLU A 712 -10.71 5.12 -29.40
CA GLU A 712 -11.79 5.87 -30.06
C GLU A 712 -13.18 5.59 -29.47
N LEU A 713 -13.42 4.40 -28.91
CA LEU A 713 -14.71 3.98 -28.33
C LEU A 713 -15.05 4.58 -26.95
N ARG A 714 -14.14 5.38 -26.36
CA ARG A 714 -14.31 5.91 -24.98
C ARG A 714 -15.59 6.75 -24.83
N PRO A 715 -16.37 6.57 -23.74
CA PRO A 715 -17.67 7.24 -23.56
C PRO A 715 -17.58 8.73 -23.18
N THR A 716 -16.39 9.24 -22.82
CA THR A 716 -16.20 10.61 -22.32
C THR A 716 -16.01 11.60 -23.47
N PRO A 717 -16.85 12.66 -23.60
CA PRO A 717 -16.71 13.62 -24.68
C PRO A 717 -15.51 14.54 -24.47
N MET A 718 -14.47 14.40 -25.30
CA MET A 718 -13.36 15.36 -25.36
C MET A 718 -13.87 16.77 -25.72
N PRO A 719 -13.23 17.83 -25.19
CA PRO A 719 -13.44 19.22 -25.61
C PRO A 719 -13.38 19.39 -27.14
N ARG A 720 -13.98 20.48 -27.64
CA ARG A 720 -14.16 20.66 -29.09
C ARG A 720 -12.85 20.91 -29.86
N GLY A 721 -11.78 21.34 -29.17
CA GLY A 721 -10.47 21.60 -29.79
C GLY A 721 -9.65 20.34 -30.07
N SER A 722 -9.75 19.32 -29.24
CA SER A 722 -8.87 18.14 -29.25
C SER A 722 -9.33 17.00 -30.21
N ARG A 723 -10.29 17.28 -31.10
CA ARG A 723 -10.90 16.29 -32.03
C ARG A 723 -10.09 15.95 -33.30
N SER A 724 -8.93 16.57 -33.50
CA SER A 724 -8.11 16.36 -34.71
C SER A 724 -6.61 16.17 -34.42
N GLY A 725 -6.26 15.75 -33.20
CA GLY A 725 -4.89 15.36 -32.84
C GLY A 725 -4.68 13.86 -33.03
N SER A 726 -3.62 13.47 -33.73
CA SER A 726 -3.21 12.07 -33.83
C SER A 726 -2.76 11.55 -32.45
N PHE A 727 -3.44 10.53 -31.92
CA PHE A 727 -2.97 9.83 -30.72
C PHE A 727 -1.69 9.05 -31.04
N TRP A 728 -0.55 9.57 -30.60
CA TRP A 728 0.71 8.81 -30.65
C TRP A 728 0.69 7.78 -29.52
N THR A 729 0.59 6.52 -29.91
CA THR A 729 0.60 5.36 -29.01
C THR A 729 1.97 4.71 -29.05
N GLU A 730 2.67 4.73 -27.91
CA GLU A 730 3.94 4.03 -27.73
C GLU A 730 3.76 2.87 -26.75
N ILE A 731 4.25 1.69 -27.14
CA ILE A 731 4.09 0.45 -26.37
C ILE A 731 5.49 0.04 -25.86
N SER A 732 5.70 0.14 -24.56
CA SER A 732 6.99 -0.19 -23.93
C SER A 732 7.05 -1.68 -23.54
N PRO A 733 8.19 -2.36 -23.72
CA PRO A 733 8.35 -3.76 -23.33
C PRO A 733 8.56 -3.97 -21.83
N TYR A 734 9.09 -3.00 -21.07
CA TYR A 734 9.42 -3.17 -19.64
C TYR A 734 9.16 -1.91 -18.80
N PRO A 735 8.72 -2.04 -17.52
CA PRO A 735 8.45 -0.93 -16.62
C PRO A 735 9.58 -0.66 -15.59
N GLY A 736 10.77 -1.25 -15.76
CA GLY A 736 11.75 -1.33 -14.67
C GLY A 736 13.22 -1.29 -15.08
N GLU A 737 13.71 -0.12 -15.53
CA GLU A 737 15.07 0.32 -15.27
C GLU A 737 15.21 1.86 -15.46
N ASN A 738 15.88 2.52 -14.51
CA ASN A 738 16.35 3.91 -14.46
C ASN A 738 15.94 4.89 -15.59
N TRP A 739 14.82 5.58 -15.42
CA TRP A 739 14.40 6.70 -16.28
C TRP A 739 15.20 7.99 -16.00
N VAL A 740 16.37 8.14 -16.64
CA VAL A 740 16.99 9.44 -16.89
C VAL A 740 16.81 9.75 -18.38
N SER A 741 16.00 10.75 -18.70
CA SER A 741 15.69 11.12 -20.08
C SER A 741 16.93 11.63 -20.83
N GLN A 742 17.28 10.99 -21.95
CA GLN A 742 18.06 11.66 -22.99
C GLN A 742 17.13 12.30 -24.01
N SER A 743 17.45 13.53 -24.38
CA SER A 743 16.69 14.43 -25.25
C SER A 743 16.73 14.03 -26.73
N VAL A 744 15.61 14.29 -27.44
CA VAL A 744 15.53 15.39 -28.43
C VAL A 744 14.21 16.12 -28.24
#